data_AF-A0AA42NJV7-F1
#
_entry.id   AF-A0AA42NJV7-F1
#
_cell.length_a   1.000
_cell.length_b   1.000
_cell.length_c   1.000
_cell.angle_alpha   90.00
_cell.angle_beta   90.00
_cell.angle_gamma   90.00
#
_symmetry.space_group_name_H-M   'P 1'
#
loop_
_entity.id
_entity.type
_entity.pdbx_description
1 polymer ?
#
loop_
_entity_poly.entity_id
_entity_poly.type
_entity_poly.pdbx_seq_one_letter_code
_entity_poly.pdbx_strand_id
1 'polypeptide(L)'
;MRDFLSAMFAPAPAALQFACKTLLSGGLALWCAFRFDLDQPQWALMTAFIVAQPLAGMVVQKGLARLLGTFVGTALSVLFMALFAQAPWLFLLVMALWLGLCTAASTLLRSAWAYSFVLAGYTVAIICLPITGKPLLVFDEAVARCTEISLGILCSMAVSAVLWPQRVERVVVQQARAAWQGGAQAAAAALQGRTAARQGLLETLGRIVAVDAQREHAWFEGNRGRQRARGLRALTRELLGLLRLARGVARQWQQLDEADVHALTPLLNEVQTLLAEPDQAREEALSQRLLEASHDPAQPLARQYCLGRMVVLVRQLSRARIALAAVEQGTAPQDAPPPLSWHRDLQTAAVYGLRSSLTLLTLSAFWLATGWTAASGALLLGAVVCSLFASRENADLIGMAFLRGIFYALPVAFVVGQVLLPQWNGFPLLCLALGVPLFFGLLAMARPMLAGAATSFCLHFIVLCAPRNDMVYDVAFFLNEALAMLIGVGCAVLALRLIVLRDPVWHGRRLLQATLDDLARLCSRTLAGAENWFGGRMADRLLQLARFYPQLPGTRRSRWDDGIDSLDLGDELLHLRACLAAAPVAPRQAERRFFDAMQALLRRGPGAARADDLDGPAEALARALHDQPPAIELRLAEAALLQLTHSWRQWCARQGEPHGVA
;
A
#
# COMPACT_ATOMS: atom_id res chain seq x y z
N MET A 1 16.03 -1.39 24.99
CA MET A 1 16.74 -2.51 25.67
C MET A 1 15.80 -3.65 26.04
N ARG A 2 14.66 -3.39 26.71
CA ARG A 2 13.64 -4.41 27.06
C ARG A 2 13.14 -5.23 25.87
N ASP A 3 12.89 -4.59 24.72
CA ASP A 3 12.42 -5.27 23.51
C ASP A 3 13.49 -6.14 22.83
N PHE A 4 14.76 -5.77 22.98
CA PHE A 4 15.88 -6.57 22.46
C PHE A 4 16.11 -7.80 23.34
N LEU A 5 16.18 -7.61 24.67
CA LEU A 5 16.38 -8.70 25.62
C LEU A 5 15.26 -9.73 25.55
N SER A 6 14.01 -9.29 25.48
CA SER A 6 12.89 -10.23 25.33
C SER A 6 12.86 -10.92 23.96
N ALA A 7 13.41 -10.31 22.90
CA ALA A 7 13.53 -10.98 21.59
C ALA A 7 14.55 -12.13 21.63
N MET A 8 15.65 -11.93 22.36
CA MET A 8 16.76 -12.89 22.42
C MET A 8 16.51 -14.01 23.44
N PHE A 9 16.02 -13.67 24.64
CA PHE A 9 15.95 -14.60 25.77
C PHE A 9 14.55 -15.21 26.00
N ALA A 10 13.50 -14.66 25.39
CA ALA A 10 12.14 -15.21 25.43
C ALA A 10 11.45 -15.11 24.05
N PRO A 11 12.02 -15.73 22.99
CA PRO A 11 11.46 -15.64 21.65
C PRO A 11 10.12 -16.37 21.55
N ALA A 12 9.17 -15.77 20.82
CA ALA A 12 7.93 -16.45 20.46
C ALA A 12 8.23 -17.67 19.56
N PRO A 13 7.44 -18.76 19.64
CA PRO A 13 7.68 -19.96 18.84
C PRO A 13 7.67 -19.67 17.32
N ALA A 14 6.84 -18.72 16.87
CA ALA A 14 6.82 -18.28 15.48
C ALA A 14 8.13 -17.59 15.03
N ALA A 15 8.77 -16.82 15.93
CA ALA A 15 10.04 -16.17 15.64
C ALA A 15 11.17 -17.21 15.54
N LEU A 16 11.16 -18.23 16.40
CA LEU A 16 12.10 -19.34 16.35
C LEU A 16 11.96 -20.15 15.05
N GLN A 17 10.71 -20.47 14.66
CA GLN A 17 10.42 -21.13 13.38
C GLN A 17 10.94 -20.32 12.20
N PHE A 18 10.69 -19.00 12.19
CA PHE A 18 11.18 -18.10 11.14
C PHE A 18 12.71 -18.07 11.05
N ALA A 19 13.40 -17.98 12.19
CA ALA A 19 14.86 -17.92 12.24
C ALA A 19 15.50 -19.23 11.78
N CYS A 20 15.07 -20.37 12.32
CA CYS A 20 15.60 -21.69 11.92
C CYS A 20 15.36 -21.97 10.44
N LYS A 21 14.16 -21.67 9.96
CA LYS A 21 13.77 -21.86 8.55
C LYS A 21 14.63 -21.02 7.60
N THR A 22 14.88 -19.75 7.95
CA THR A 22 15.69 -18.86 7.12
C THR A 22 17.16 -19.26 7.11
N LEU A 23 17.70 -19.70 8.26
CA LEU A 23 19.07 -20.23 8.33
C LEU A 23 19.25 -21.48 7.51
N LEU A 24 18.33 -22.45 7.62
CA LEU A 24 18.40 -23.68 6.84
C LEU A 24 18.31 -23.39 5.34
N SER A 25 17.46 -22.44 4.95
CA SER A 25 17.39 -21.95 3.58
C SER A 25 18.70 -21.35 3.10
N GLY A 26 19.29 -20.43 3.89
CA GLY A 26 20.56 -19.79 3.55
C GLY A 26 21.73 -20.78 3.52
N GLY A 27 21.81 -21.67 4.49
CA GLY A 27 22.83 -22.72 4.56
C GLY A 27 22.71 -23.72 3.41
N LEU A 28 21.50 -24.13 3.04
CA LEU A 28 21.27 -24.97 1.87
C LEU A 28 21.69 -24.27 0.57
N ALA A 29 21.33 -22.98 0.41
CA ALA A 29 21.72 -22.19 -0.75
C ALA A 29 23.24 -22.07 -0.85
N LEU A 30 23.92 -21.80 0.27
CA LEU A 30 25.37 -21.70 0.32
C LEU A 30 26.05 -23.05 0.02
N TRP A 31 25.51 -24.15 0.58
CA TRP A 31 26.01 -25.50 0.31
C TRP A 31 25.93 -25.86 -1.17
N CYS A 32 24.77 -25.62 -1.80
CA CYS A 32 24.58 -25.84 -3.23
C CYS A 32 25.50 -24.94 -4.07
N ALA A 33 25.68 -23.68 -3.67
CA ALA A 33 26.53 -22.74 -4.40
C ALA A 33 27.99 -23.19 -4.42
N PHE A 34 28.52 -23.67 -3.28
CA PHE A 34 29.86 -24.26 -3.23
C PHE A 34 29.96 -25.57 -4.02
N ARG A 35 28.90 -26.39 -4.04
CA ARG A 35 28.87 -27.64 -4.80
C ARG A 35 28.84 -27.44 -6.30
N PHE A 36 28.24 -26.35 -6.77
CA PHE A 36 28.20 -25.97 -8.18
C PHE A 36 29.35 -25.05 -8.58
N ASP A 37 30.29 -24.78 -7.66
CA ASP A 37 31.44 -23.91 -7.89
C ASP A 37 31.05 -22.53 -8.45
N LEU A 38 30.00 -21.93 -7.88
CA LEU A 38 29.55 -20.59 -8.29
C LEU A 38 30.56 -19.51 -7.86
N ASP A 39 30.73 -18.47 -8.67
CA ASP A 39 31.74 -17.43 -8.48
C ASP A 39 31.58 -16.66 -7.15
N GLN A 40 30.35 -16.31 -6.76
CA GLN A 40 30.05 -15.51 -5.56
C GLN A 40 28.91 -16.13 -4.70
N PRO A 41 29.19 -17.22 -3.97
CA PRO A 41 28.22 -17.95 -3.14
C PRO A 41 27.47 -17.09 -2.11
N GLN A 42 28.11 -16.00 -1.65
CA GLN A 42 27.51 -15.00 -0.77
C GLN A 42 26.15 -14.46 -1.25
N TRP A 43 25.90 -14.34 -2.56
CA TRP A 43 24.65 -13.79 -3.08
C TRP A 43 23.49 -14.77 -3.03
N ALA A 44 23.77 -16.08 -3.12
CA ALA A 44 22.76 -17.12 -2.90
C ALA A 44 22.29 -17.09 -1.44
N LEU A 45 23.24 -17.02 -0.50
CA LEU A 45 22.97 -16.87 0.93
C LEU A 45 22.21 -15.56 1.22
N MET A 46 22.72 -14.42 0.75
CA MET A 46 22.09 -13.12 0.99
C MET A 46 20.68 -13.06 0.39
N THR A 47 20.48 -13.63 -0.79
CA THR A 47 19.17 -13.68 -1.43
C THR A 47 18.16 -14.45 -0.59
N ALA A 48 18.55 -15.57 0.02
CA ALA A 48 17.66 -16.32 0.90
C ALA A 48 17.16 -15.49 2.09
N PHE A 49 18.02 -14.66 2.66
CA PHE A 49 17.66 -13.73 3.74
C PHE A 49 16.80 -12.57 3.24
N ILE A 50 17.06 -12.06 2.03
CA ILE A 50 16.26 -10.98 1.43
C ILE A 50 14.83 -11.44 1.17
N VAL A 51 14.63 -12.65 0.64
CA VAL A 51 13.30 -13.16 0.30
C VAL A 51 12.57 -13.78 1.48
N ALA A 52 13.26 -13.97 2.62
CA ALA A 52 12.69 -14.48 3.85
C ALA A 52 11.46 -13.66 4.26
N GLN A 53 10.34 -14.36 4.42
CA GLN A 53 9.07 -13.83 4.86
C GLN A 53 8.40 -14.86 5.78
N PRO A 54 7.52 -14.43 6.71
CA PRO A 54 6.85 -15.35 7.62
C PRO A 54 5.96 -16.37 6.90
N LEU A 55 5.32 -15.96 5.80
CA LEU A 55 4.35 -16.77 5.05
C LEU A 55 4.95 -17.27 3.74
N ALA A 56 4.67 -18.53 3.39
CA ALA A 56 5.25 -19.18 2.20
C ALA A 56 4.86 -18.46 0.89
N GLY A 57 3.59 -18.04 0.75
CA GLY A 57 3.14 -17.27 -0.42
C GLY A 57 3.88 -15.94 -0.60
N MET A 58 4.25 -15.27 0.51
CA MET A 58 5.05 -14.04 0.46
C MET A 58 6.48 -14.30 0.02
N VAL A 59 7.09 -15.43 0.42
CA VAL A 59 8.43 -15.83 -0.04
C VAL A 59 8.42 -16.06 -1.54
N VAL A 60 7.42 -16.81 -2.04
CA VAL A 60 7.28 -17.08 -3.48
C VAL A 60 7.13 -15.79 -4.26
N GLN A 61 6.20 -14.92 -3.85
CA GLN A 61 5.96 -13.66 -4.55
C GLN A 61 7.19 -12.73 -4.54
N LYS A 62 7.83 -12.55 -3.37
CA LYS A 62 9.02 -11.71 -3.25
C LYS A 62 10.21 -12.31 -4.01
N GLY A 63 10.32 -13.64 -4.05
CA GLY A 63 11.28 -14.37 -4.86
C GLY A 63 11.06 -14.15 -6.36
N LEU A 64 9.84 -14.29 -6.86
CA LEU A 64 9.51 -14.03 -8.28
C LEU A 64 9.73 -12.56 -8.66
N ALA A 65 9.35 -11.62 -7.81
CA ALA A 65 9.65 -10.21 -8.02
C ALA A 65 11.17 -9.95 -8.04
N ARG A 66 11.94 -10.67 -7.21
CA ARG A 66 13.40 -10.59 -7.23
C ARG A 66 14.00 -11.14 -8.52
N LEU A 67 13.49 -12.28 -8.97
CA LEU A 67 13.95 -12.95 -10.17
C LEU A 67 13.71 -12.08 -11.42
N LEU A 68 12.49 -11.53 -11.58
CA LEU A 68 12.18 -10.61 -12.69
C LEU A 68 13.06 -9.36 -12.68
N GLY A 69 13.22 -8.70 -11.53
CA GLY A 69 14.03 -7.50 -11.44
C GLY A 69 15.51 -7.78 -11.73
N THR A 70 16.01 -8.93 -11.30
CA THR A 70 17.39 -9.37 -11.58
C THR A 70 17.59 -9.61 -13.07
N PHE A 71 16.69 -10.32 -13.75
CA PHE A 71 16.79 -10.57 -15.19
C PHE A 71 16.79 -9.29 -16.03
N VAL A 72 15.92 -8.34 -15.70
CA VAL A 72 15.89 -7.04 -16.38
C VAL A 72 17.18 -6.26 -16.09
N GLY A 73 17.64 -6.26 -14.84
CA GLY A 73 18.86 -5.60 -14.42
C GLY A 73 20.12 -6.18 -15.08
N THR A 74 20.25 -7.50 -15.16
CA THR A 74 21.40 -8.18 -15.79
C THR A 74 21.46 -7.88 -17.28
N ALA A 75 20.33 -7.98 -17.99
CA ALA A 75 20.24 -7.64 -19.41
C ALA A 75 20.66 -6.19 -19.68
N LEU A 76 20.18 -5.24 -18.86
CA LEU A 76 20.55 -3.83 -18.99
C LEU A 76 21.99 -3.54 -18.57
N SER A 77 22.56 -4.30 -17.64
CA SER A 77 23.97 -4.18 -17.26
C SER A 77 24.89 -4.47 -18.44
N VAL A 78 24.61 -5.57 -19.15
CA VAL A 78 25.35 -5.95 -20.37
C VAL A 78 25.15 -4.89 -21.46
N LEU A 79 23.92 -4.42 -21.66
CA LEU A 79 23.62 -3.38 -22.65
C LEU A 79 24.35 -2.06 -22.35
N PHE A 80 24.28 -1.56 -21.11
CA PHE A 80 24.92 -0.30 -20.75
C PHE A 80 26.44 -0.40 -20.82
N MET A 81 27.01 -1.53 -20.41
CA MET A 81 28.44 -1.76 -20.54
C MET A 81 28.86 -1.81 -22.01
N ALA A 82 28.10 -2.48 -22.87
CA ALA A 82 28.40 -2.54 -24.30
C ALA A 82 28.35 -1.17 -24.99
N LEU A 83 27.38 -0.31 -24.62
CA LEU A 83 27.16 0.98 -25.26
C LEU A 83 27.99 2.13 -24.70
N PHE A 84 28.30 2.13 -23.40
CA PHE A 84 28.81 3.31 -22.70
C PHE A 84 30.09 3.07 -21.89
N ALA A 85 30.68 1.87 -21.91
CA ALA A 85 31.91 1.57 -21.14
C ALA A 85 33.07 2.52 -21.44
N GLN A 86 33.15 3.10 -22.65
CA GLN A 86 34.25 3.99 -23.03
C GLN A 86 34.13 5.39 -22.40
N ALA A 87 32.97 5.78 -21.89
CA ALA A 87 32.69 7.13 -21.39
C ALA A 87 32.15 7.08 -19.94
N PRO A 88 33.02 7.13 -18.91
CA PRO A 88 32.63 6.92 -17.51
C PRO A 88 31.52 7.87 -17.01
N TRP A 89 31.58 9.15 -17.37
CA TRP A 89 30.55 10.12 -16.98
C TRP A 89 29.18 9.82 -17.60
N LEU A 90 29.17 9.46 -18.89
CA LEU A 90 27.94 9.09 -19.59
C LEU A 90 27.37 7.77 -19.04
N PHE A 91 28.24 6.81 -18.75
CA PHE A 91 27.88 5.54 -18.14
C PHE A 91 27.16 5.73 -16.79
N LEU A 92 27.75 6.54 -15.89
CA LEU A 92 27.17 6.83 -14.58
C LEU A 92 25.88 7.66 -14.70
N LEU A 93 25.78 8.57 -15.67
CA LEU A 93 24.56 9.33 -15.95
C LEU A 93 23.41 8.42 -16.40
N VAL A 94 23.64 7.54 -17.37
CA VAL A 94 22.63 6.60 -17.86
C VAL A 94 22.16 5.67 -16.74
N MET A 95 23.09 5.15 -15.93
CA MET A 95 22.76 4.32 -14.78
C MET A 95 21.94 5.09 -13.73
N ALA A 96 22.28 6.35 -13.46
CA ALA A 96 21.52 7.21 -12.54
C ALA A 96 20.11 7.52 -13.06
N LEU A 97 19.94 7.79 -14.35
CA LEU A 97 18.64 8.01 -14.96
C LEU A 97 17.79 6.74 -14.93
N TRP A 98 18.38 5.58 -15.22
CA TRP A 98 17.71 4.28 -15.11
C TRP A 98 17.25 4.00 -13.68
N LEU A 99 18.13 4.17 -12.69
CA LEU A 99 17.79 4.00 -11.28
C LEU A 99 16.64 4.96 -10.85
N GLY A 100 16.67 6.20 -11.32
CA GLY A 100 15.62 7.18 -11.08
C GLY A 100 14.28 6.77 -11.67
N LEU A 101 14.28 6.32 -12.93
CA LEU A 101 13.09 5.81 -13.62
C LEU A 101 12.51 4.58 -12.91
N CYS A 102 13.35 3.63 -12.52
CA CYS A 102 12.99 2.45 -11.75
C CYS A 102 12.37 2.82 -10.38
N THR A 103 12.96 3.79 -9.69
CA THR A 103 12.46 4.28 -8.40
C THR A 103 11.10 4.98 -8.57
N ALA A 104 10.94 5.80 -9.63
CA ALA A 104 9.69 6.47 -9.95
C ALA A 104 8.59 5.44 -10.30
N ALA A 105 8.89 4.48 -11.18
CA ALA A 105 7.97 3.40 -11.54
C ALA A 105 7.53 2.59 -10.31
N SER A 106 8.48 2.21 -9.45
CA SER A 106 8.18 1.51 -8.20
C SER A 106 7.29 2.32 -7.26
N THR A 107 7.47 3.63 -7.19
CA THR A 107 6.61 4.51 -6.37
C THR A 107 5.18 4.58 -6.92
N LEU A 108 5.01 4.48 -8.25
CA LEU A 108 3.70 4.49 -8.91
C LEU A 108 2.95 3.16 -8.79
N LEU A 109 3.68 2.05 -8.79
CA LEU A 109 3.12 0.73 -8.56
C LEU A 109 2.97 0.50 -7.05
N ARG A 110 1.75 0.59 -6.53
CA ARG A 110 1.43 0.16 -5.15
C ARG A 110 1.08 -1.33 -5.08
N SER A 111 1.95 -2.15 -5.67
CA SER A 111 1.83 -3.61 -5.71
C SER A 111 3.12 -4.22 -5.15
N ALA A 112 3.07 -5.46 -4.67
CA ALA A 112 4.28 -6.19 -4.27
C ALA A 112 5.29 -6.35 -5.41
N TRP A 113 4.86 -6.21 -6.68
CA TRP A 113 5.74 -6.16 -7.85
C TRP A 113 6.58 -4.89 -7.97
N ALA A 114 6.26 -3.82 -7.23
CA ALA A 114 7.06 -2.59 -7.18
C ALA A 114 8.52 -2.85 -6.80
N TYR A 115 8.75 -3.87 -5.98
CA TYR A 115 10.07 -4.32 -5.59
C TYR A 115 10.94 -4.75 -6.79
N SER A 116 10.33 -5.35 -7.83
CA SER A 116 11.03 -5.76 -9.06
C SER A 116 11.64 -4.56 -9.80
N PHE A 117 10.91 -3.45 -9.89
CA PHE A 117 11.41 -2.23 -10.55
C PHE A 117 12.63 -1.64 -9.84
N VAL A 118 12.59 -1.51 -8.51
CA VAL A 118 13.74 -1.01 -7.73
C VAL A 118 14.94 -1.93 -7.87
N LEU A 119 14.71 -3.24 -7.81
CA LEU A 119 15.77 -4.23 -8.02
C LEU A 119 16.39 -4.14 -9.41
N ALA A 120 15.58 -4.01 -10.46
CA ALA A 120 16.11 -3.81 -11.82
C ALA A 120 17.00 -2.56 -11.92
N GLY A 121 16.70 -1.51 -11.14
CA GLY A 121 17.51 -0.31 -11.04
C GLY A 121 18.87 -0.56 -10.39
N TYR A 122 18.88 -1.08 -9.15
CA TYR A 122 20.13 -1.22 -8.41
C TYR A 122 20.97 -2.42 -8.85
N THR A 123 20.39 -3.46 -9.47
CA THR A 123 21.16 -4.60 -10.01
C THR A 123 22.17 -4.15 -11.05
N VAL A 124 21.84 -3.14 -11.86
CA VAL A 124 22.79 -2.56 -12.81
C VAL A 124 24.01 -1.99 -12.09
N ALA A 125 23.80 -1.27 -10.98
CA ALA A 125 24.91 -0.76 -10.17
C ALA A 125 25.71 -1.88 -9.50
N ILE A 126 25.05 -2.95 -9.01
CA ILE A 126 25.70 -4.09 -8.39
C ILE A 126 26.64 -4.81 -9.37
N ILE A 127 26.22 -5.00 -10.62
CA ILE A 127 26.99 -5.73 -11.63
C ILE A 127 28.08 -4.83 -12.23
N CYS A 128 27.74 -3.60 -12.62
CA CYS A 128 28.66 -2.79 -13.41
C CYS A 128 29.73 -2.06 -12.59
N LEU A 129 29.42 -1.57 -11.38
CA LEU A 129 30.37 -0.76 -10.59
C LEU A 129 31.68 -1.50 -10.25
N PRO A 130 31.65 -2.76 -9.79
CA PRO A 130 32.88 -3.48 -9.42
C PRO A 130 33.81 -3.76 -10.60
N ILE A 131 33.27 -3.84 -11.82
CA ILE A 131 34.00 -4.26 -13.03
C ILE A 131 34.19 -3.12 -14.05
N THR A 132 33.99 -1.86 -13.65
CA THR A 132 34.19 -0.70 -14.55
C THR A 132 35.57 -0.68 -15.21
N GLY A 133 36.60 -1.20 -14.53
CA GLY A 133 37.95 -1.36 -15.09
C GLY A 133 38.16 -2.60 -15.97
N LYS A 134 37.19 -3.52 -16.06
CA LYS A 134 37.25 -4.80 -16.80
C LYS A 134 35.91 -5.10 -17.50
N PRO A 135 35.50 -4.27 -18.49
CA PRO A 135 34.16 -4.33 -19.08
C PRO A 135 33.85 -5.66 -19.78
N LEU A 136 34.87 -6.39 -20.23
CA LEU A 136 34.71 -7.69 -20.91
C LEU A 136 34.12 -8.78 -19.99
N LEU A 137 34.26 -8.64 -18.66
CA LEU A 137 33.75 -9.61 -17.68
C LEU A 137 32.26 -9.41 -17.35
N VAL A 138 31.58 -8.43 -17.95
CA VAL A 138 30.18 -8.09 -17.60
C VAL A 138 29.21 -9.23 -17.86
N PHE A 139 29.45 -10.03 -18.90
CA PHE A 139 28.58 -11.16 -19.22
C PHE A 139 28.69 -12.25 -18.15
N ASP A 140 29.92 -12.60 -17.76
CA ASP A 140 30.18 -13.62 -16.74
C ASP A 140 29.59 -13.22 -15.39
N GLU A 141 29.81 -11.97 -14.96
CA GLU A 141 29.21 -11.43 -13.74
C GLU A 141 27.67 -11.41 -13.79
N ALA A 142 27.09 -11.05 -14.94
CA ALA A 142 25.64 -11.04 -15.12
C ALA A 142 25.05 -12.46 -15.01
N VAL A 143 25.73 -13.46 -15.58
CA VAL A 143 25.34 -14.87 -15.49
C VAL A 143 25.48 -15.37 -14.05
N ALA A 144 26.61 -15.11 -13.39
CA ALA A 144 26.85 -15.48 -11.99
C ALA A 144 25.75 -14.92 -11.08
N ARG A 145 25.38 -13.64 -11.22
CA ARG A 145 24.29 -13.07 -10.40
C ARG A 145 22.96 -13.73 -10.67
N CYS A 146 22.68 -14.03 -11.93
CA CYS A 146 21.44 -14.69 -12.29
C CYS A 146 21.33 -16.09 -11.67
N THR A 147 22.39 -16.90 -11.75
CA THR A 147 22.41 -18.28 -11.23
C THR A 147 22.35 -18.30 -9.70
N GLU A 148 23.15 -17.47 -9.02
CA GLU A 148 23.20 -17.37 -7.56
C GLU A 148 21.89 -16.88 -6.94
N ILE A 149 21.31 -15.82 -7.50
CA ILE A 149 20.04 -15.28 -7.03
C ILE A 149 18.93 -16.31 -7.26
N SER A 150 18.90 -16.97 -8.41
CA SER A 150 17.92 -18.02 -8.71
C SER A 150 18.06 -19.19 -7.73
N LEU A 151 19.29 -19.63 -7.44
CA LEU A 151 19.55 -20.71 -6.50
C LEU A 151 19.06 -20.34 -5.09
N GLY A 152 19.40 -19.15 -4.59
CA GLY A 152 18.93 -18.66 -3.29
C GLY A 152 17.40 -18.61 -3.19
N ILE A 153 16.72 -18.19 -4.27
CA ILE A 153 15.25 -18.18 -4.34
C ILE A 153 14.68 -19.61 -4.31
N LEU A 154 15.22 -20.52 -5.12
CA LEU A 154 14.75 -21.91 -5.19
C LEU A 154 14.92 -22.63 -3.85
N CYS A 155 16.08 -22.49 -3.20
CA CYS A 155 16.31 -23.03 -1.86
C CYS A 155 15.33 -22.44 -0.83
N SER A 156 15.05 -21.13 -0.90
CA SER A 156 14.09 -20.47 -0.02
C SER A 156 12.66 -20.94 -0.23
N MET A 157 12.25 -21.13 -1.47
CA MET A 157 10.93 -21.66 -1.81
C MET A 157 10.80 -23.12 -1.35
N ALA A 158 11.81 -23.95 -1.61
CA ALA A 158 11.82 -25.37 -1.23
C ALA A 158 11.76 -25.54 0.29
N VAL A 159 12.66 -24.89 1.04
CA VAL A 159 12.63 -24.91 2.50
C VAL A 159 11.33 -24.32 3.03
N SER A 160 10.78 -23.31 2.34
CA SER A 160 9.51 -22.71 2.74
C SER A 160 8.28 -23.56 2.54
N ALA A 161 8.29 -24.40 1.53
CA ALA A 161 7.24 -25.38 1.26
C ALA A 161 7.32 -26.59 2.18
N VAL A 162 8.53 -27.05 2.53
CA VAL A 162 8.76 -28.27 3.32
C VAL A 162 8.70 -28.02 4.83
N LEU A 163 9.39 -27.00 5.35
CA LEU A 163 9.50 -26.76 6.79
C LEU A 163 8.40 -25.81 7.28
N TRP A 164 7.50 -26.35 8.12
CA TRP A 164 6.37 -25.64 8.73
C TRP A 164 5.64 -24.71 7.74
N PRO A 165 4.90 -25.25 6.77
CA PRO A 165 4.16 -24.45 5.82
C PRO A 165 3.03 -23.69 6.54
N GLN A 166 3.32 -22.47 6.97
CA GLN A 166 2.30 -21.53 7.44
C GLN A 166 1.53 -21.02 6.21
N ARG A 167 0.32 -21.56 6.02
CA ARG A 167 -0.58 -21.15 4.94
C ARG A 167 -1.16 -19.78 5.27
N VAL A 168 -1.07 -18.85 4.33
CA VAL A 168 -1.66 -17.50 4.35
C VAL A 168 -3.17 -17.60 4.63
N GLU A 169 -3.81 -18.72 4.27
CA GLU A 169 -5.19 -19.09 4.64
C GLU A 169 -5.63 -18.64 6.05
N ARG A 170 -4.94 -19.05 7.12
CA ARG A 170 -5.39 -18.74 8.48
C ARG A 170 -5.29 -17.25 8.80
N VAL A 171 -4.23 -16.61 8.31
CA VAL A 171 -3.98 -15.17 8.53
C VAL A 171 -4.97 -14.33 7.73
N VAL A 172 -5.21 -14.68 6.47
CA VAL A 172 -6.16 -13.97 5.61
C VAL A 172 -7.58 -14.07 6.14
N VAL A 173 -8.00 -15.25 6.61
CA VAL A 173 -9.33 -15.41 7.21
C VAL A 173 -9.46 -14.59 8.49
N GLN A 174 -8.47 -14.64 9.39
CA GLN A 174 -8.48 -13.83 10.62
C GLN A 174 -8.51 -12.33 10.31
N GLN A 175 -7.73 -11.88 9.34
CA GLN A 175 -7.72 -10.47 8.92
C GLN A 175 -9.03 -10.06 8.23
N ALA A 176 -9.62 -10.93 7.41
CA ALA A 176 -10.93 -10.69 6.81
C ALA A 176 -12.02 -10.55 7.88
N ARG A 177 -12.02 -11.41 8.91
CA ARG A 177 -12.91 -11.29 10.07
C ARG A 177 -12.69 -9.98 10.82
N ALA A 178 -11.44 -9.60 11.08
CA ALA A 178 -11.12 -8.36 11.78
C ALA A 178 -11.53 -7.10 10.98
N ALA A 179 -11.37 -7.13 9.65
CA ALA A 179 -11.83 -6.06 8.77
C ALA A 179 -13.36 -5.99 8.70
N TRP A 180 -14.05 -7.13 8.65
CA TRP A 180 -15.50 -7.21 8.73
C TRP A 180 -16.02 -6.62 10.05
N GLN A 181 -15.51 -7.08 11.19
CA GLN A 181 -15.90 -6.59 12.51
C GLN A 181 -15.64 -5.09 12.65
N GLY A 182 -14.46 -4.61 12.25
CA GLY A 182 -14.15 -3.18 12.28
C GLY A 182 -15.02 -2.36 11.32
N GLY A 183 -15.38 -2.93 10.16
CA GLY A 183 -16.31 -2.35 9.19
C GLY A 183 -17.71 -2.17 9.74
N ALA A 184 -18.27 -3.22 10.33
CA ALA A 184 -19.61 -3.21 10.92
C ALA A 184 -19.68 -2.29 12.15
N GLN A 185 -18.66 -2.32 13.02
CA GLN A 185 -18.56 -1.40 14.17
C GLN A 185 -18.43 0.06 13.74
N ALA A 186 -17.62 0.36 12.72
CA ALA A 186 -17.50 1.73 12.21
C ALA A 186 -18.77 2.21 11.50
N ALA A 187 -19.50 1.31 10.83
CA ALA A 187 -20.82 1.62 10.27
C ALA A 187 -21.84 1.93 11.38
N ALA A 188 -21.88 1.13 12.44
CA ALA A 188 -22.74 1.39 13.60
C ALA A 188 -22.39 2.73 14.28
N ALA A 189 -21.10 2.99 14.50
CA ALA A 189 -20.63 4.25 15.07
C ALA A 189 -20.96 5.46 14.18
N ALA A 190 -20.93 5.31 12.86
CA ALA A 190 -21.32 6.37 11.93
C ALA A 190 -22.79 6.76 12.09
N LEU A 191 -23.68 5.80 12.40
CA LEU A 191 -25.10 6.06 12.66
C LEU A 191 -25.36 6.75 14.02
N GLN A 192 -24.44 6.63 14.98
CA GLN A 192 -24.61 7.17 16.35
C GLN A 192 -24.19 8.64 16.51
N GLY A 193 -23.32 9.21 15.66
CA GLY A 193 -22.97 10.64 15.71
C GLY A 193 -21.48 11.01 15.51
N ARG A 194 -21.21 12.32 15.34
CA ARG A 194 -20.07 12.89 14.58
C ARG A 194 -18.65 12.82 15.19
N THR A 195 -18.46 12.66 16.51
CA THR A 195 -17.13 12.83 17.14
C THR A 195 -16.31 11.54 17.29
N ALA A 196 -16.91 10.43 17.72
CA ALA A 196 -16.23 9.13 17.79
C ALA A 196 -16.02 8.48 16.41
N ALA A 197 -16.85 8.84 15.42
CA ALA A 197 -16.84 8.26 14.08
C ALA A 197 -15.58 8.56 13.25
N ARG A 198 -14.85 9.66 13.52
CA ARG A 198 -13.71 10.11 12.69
C ARG A 198 -12.48 9.20 12.83
N GLN A 199 -12.07 8.90 14.06
CA GLN A 199 -10.93 8.03 14.33
C GLN A 199 -11.26 6.57 13.98
N GLY A 200 -12.47 6.10 14.32
CA GLY A 200 -12.94 4.77 13.96
C GLY A 200 -12.99 4.52 12.45
N LEU A 201 -13.44 5.51 11.66
CA LEU A 201 -13.44 5.41 10.20
C LEU A 201 -12.04 5.19 9.64
N LEU A 202 -11.05 5.94 10.12
CA LEU A 202 -9.68 5.86 9.63
C LEU A 202 -9.00 4.55 9.98
N GLU A 203 -9.19 4.09 11.21
CA GLU A 203 -8.68 2.80 11.65
C GLU A 203 -9.27 1.68 10.79
N THR A 204 -10.58 1.73 10.53
CA THR A 204 -11.26 0.75 9.68
C THR A 204 -10.82 0.83 8.22
N LEU A 205 -10.71 2.03 7.63
CA LEU A 205 -10.18 2.18 6.27
C LEU A 205 -8.74 1.65 6.16
N GLY A 206 -7.91 1.91 7.17
CA GLY A 206 -6.55 1.39 7.25
C GLY A 206 -6.52 -0.13 7.30
N ARG A 207 -7.41 -0.75 8.09
CA ARG A 207 -7.59 -2.21 8.13
C ARG A 207 -8.07 -2.77 6.78
N ILE A 208 -9.06 -2.15 6.14
CA ILE A 208 -9.59 -2.57 4.83
C ILE A 208 -8.48 -2.53 3.77
N VAL A 209 -7.72 -1.43 3.70
CA VAL A 209 -6.58 -1.27 2.77
C VAL A 209 -5.47 -2.27 3.07
N ALA A 210 -5.17 -2.52 4.36
CA ALA A 210 -4.19 -3.52 4.75
C ALA A 210 -4.60 -4.93 4.33
N VAL A 211 -5.89 -5.27 4.41
CA VAL A 211 -6.43 -6.56 3.95
C VAL A 211 -6.37 -6.68 2.41
N ASP A 212 -6.72 -5.64 1.65
CA ASP A 212 -6.59 -5.69 0.18
C ASP A 212 -5.13 -5.88 -0.27
N ALA A 213 -4.16 -5.35 0.47
CA ALA A 213 -2.75 -5.58 0.19
C ALA A 213 -2.33 -7.06 0.34
N GLN A 214 -2.95 -7.81 1.25
CA GLN A 214 -2.64 -9.23 1.49
C GLN A 214 -3.19 -10.15 0.39
N ARG A 215 -4.13 -9.65 -0.42
CA ARG A 215 -4.71 -10.36 -1.55
C ARG A 215 -3.65 -10.88 -2.53
N GLU A 216 -2.64 -10.07 -2.82
CA GLU A 216 -1.60 -10.44 -3.78
C GLU A 216 -0.81 -11.65 -3.30
N HIS A 217 -0.52 -11.73 -1.99
CA HIS A 217 0.18 -12.86 -1.38
C HIS A 217 -0.65 -14.15 -1.43
N ALA A 218 -1.97 -14.04 -1.19
CA ALA A 218 -2.88 -15.18 -1.23
C ALA A 218 -2.99 -15.82 -2.63
N TRP A 219 -2.75 -15.04 -3.69
CA TRP A 219 -2.81 -15.53 -5.07
C TRP A 219 -1.81 -16.66 -5.36
N PHE A 220 -0.67 -16.67 -4.66
CA PHE A 220 0.41 -17.64 -4.85
C PHE A 220 0.23 -18.96 -4.09
N GLU A 221 -0.89 -19.14 -3.38
CA GLU A 221 -1.20 -20.37 -2.62
C GLU A 221 -2.07 -21.39 -3.39
N GLY A 222 -2.03 -21.35 -4.71
CA GLY A 222 -2.79 -22.26 -5.58
C GLY A 222 -4.27 -21.85 -5.74
N ASN A 223 -5.12 -22.79 -6.16
CA ASN A 223 -6.47 -22.46 -6.63
C ASN A 223 -7.36 -21.84 -5.53
N ARG A 224 -7.37 -22.43 -4.33
CA ARG A 224 -8.15 -21.90 -3.19
C ARG A 224 -7.65 -20.52 -2.74
N GLY A 225 -6.34 -20.29 -2.76
CA GLY A 225 -5.75 -18.96 -2.49
C GLY A 225 -6.22 -17.89 -3.48
N ARG A 226 -6.26 -18.23 -4.78
CA ARG A 226 -6.80 -17.33 -5.81
C ARG A 226 -8.28 -17.02 -5.63
N GLN A 227 -9.09 -18.01 -5.24
CA GLN A 227 -10.51 -17.78 -4.95
C GLN A 227 -10.70 -16.91 -3.72
N ARG A 228 -9.93 -17.12 -2.65
CA ARG A 228 -9.91 -16.22 -1.47
C ARG A 228 -9.51 -14.80 -1.83
N ALA A 229 -8.50 -14.64 -2.69
CA ALA A 229 -8.09 -13.33 -3.18
C ALA A 229 -9.23 -12.60 -3.91
N ARG A 230 -10.09 -13.32 -4.64
CA ARG A 230 -11.30 -12.76 -5.26
C ARG A 230 -12.39 -12.45 -4.23
N GLY A 231 -12.61 -13.35 -3.25
CA GLY A 231 -13.51 -13.10 -2.12
C GLY A 231 -13.11 -11.85 -1.31
N LEU A 232 -11.82 -11.65 -1.08
CA LEU A 232 -11.28 -10.46 -0.41
C LEU A 232 -11.59 -9.17 -1.19
N ARG A 233 -11.54 -9.20 -2.53
CA ARG A 233 -11.93 -8.03 -3.35
C ARG A 233 -13.40 -7.69 -3.17
N ALA A 234 -14.25 -8.71 -3.16
CA ALA A 234 -15.67 -8.52 -2.91
C ALA A 234 -15.88 -7.94 -1.51
N LEU A 235 -15.30 -8.54 -0.47
CA LEU A 235 -15.41 -8.07 0.92
C LEU A 235 -14.96 -6.61 1.05
N THR A 236 -13.81 -6.26 0.47
CA THR A 236 -13.25 -4.89 0.51
C THR A 236 -14.20 -3.88 -0.14
N ARG A 237 -14.76 -4.20 -1.33
CA ARG A 237 -15.79 -3.37 -1.96
C ARG A 237 -17.00 -3.24 -1.04
N GLU A 238 -17.51 -4.36 -0.53
CA GLU A 238 -18.75 -4.35 0.21
C GLU A 238 -18.63 -3.56 1.52
N LEU A 239 -17.49 -3.64 2.21
CA LEU A 239 -17.19 -2.87 3.42
C LEU A 239 -17.06 -1.36 3.15
N LEU A 240 -16.42 -0.97 2.05
CA LEU A 240 -16.38 0.44 1.65
C LEU A 240 -17.78 0.97 1.32
N GLY A 241 -18.60 0.17 0.63
CA GLY A 241 -20.02 0.48 0.39
C GLY A 241 -20.80 0.62 1.70
N LEU A 242 -20.62 -0.31 2.64
CA LEU A 242 -21.28 -0.30 3.95
C LEU A 242 -20.98 1.00 4.73
N LEU A 243 -19.71 1.39 4.80
CA LEU A 243 -19.30 2.62 5.50
C LEU A 243 -19.89 3.87 4.85
N ARG A 244 -19.90 3.95 3.51
CA ARG A 244 -20.48 5.09 2.80
C ARG A 244 -21.98 5.21 3.02
N LEU A 245 -22.71 4.08 2.88
CA LEU A 245 -24.15 4.04 3.11
C LEU A 245 -24.53 4.39 4.55
N ALA A 246 -23.77 3.90 5.54
CA ALA A 246 -24.03 4.21 6.95
C ALA A 246 -23.88 5.71 7.22
N ARG A 247 -22.83 6.33 6.66
CA ARG A 247 -22.66 7.79 6.73
C ARG A 247 -23.78 8.53 6.01
N GLY A 248 -24.24 8.01 4.87
CA GLY A 248 -25.37 8.54 4.13
C GLY A 248 -26.68 8.55 4.91
N VAL A 249 -27.01 7.42 5.54
CA VAL A 249 -28.16 7.32 6.45
C VAL A 249 -28.00 8.30 7.61
N ALA A 250 -26.81 8.39 8.23
CA ALA A 250 -26.57 9.32 9.33
C ALA A 250 -26.72 10.81 8.94
N ARG A 251 -26.30 11.19 7.73
CA ARG A 251 -26.51 12.55 7.21
C ARG A 251 -27.98 12.85 7.00
N GLN A 252 -28.69 11.92 6.37
CA GLN A 252 -30.11 12.07 6.12
C GLN A 252 -30.90 12.14 7.42
N TRP A 253 -30.53 11.32 8.41
CA TRP A 253 -31.13 11.32 9.73
C TRP A 253 -31.08 12.70 10.41
N GLN A 254 -30.01 13.46 10.18
CA GLN A 254 -29.83 14.80 10.74
C GLN A 254 -30.69 15.87 10.06
N GLN A 255 -31.33 15.55 8.93
CA GLN A 255 -32.20 16.45 8.19
C GLN A 255 -33.69 16.14 8.42
N LEU A 256 -34.00 15.07 9.15
CA LEU A 256 -35.38 14.71 9.49
C LEU A 256 -35.91 15.61 10.61
N ASP A 257 -37.20 15.91 10.54
CA ASP A 257 -37.91 16.61 11.61
C ASP A 257 -38.00 15.73 12.87
N GLU A 258 -38.20 16.34 14.05
CA GLU A 258 -38.26 15.60 15.32
C GLU A 258 -39.31 14.49 15.31
N ALA A 259 -40.47 14.71 14.68
CA ALA A 259 -41.54 13.71 14.56
C ALA A 259 -41.09 12.49 13.73
N ASP A 260 -40.33 12.72 12.65
CA ASP A 260 -39.80 11.69 11.77
C ASP A 260 -38.70 10.88 12.47
N VAL A 261 -37.83 11.57 13.20
CA VAL A 261 -36.79 10.95 14.03
C VAL A 261 -37.41 10.01 15.05
N HIS A 262 -38.42 10.44 15.80
CA HIS A 262 -39.09 9.60 16.80
C HIS A 262 -39.74 8.37 16.16
N ALA A 263 -40.39 8.52 15.01
CA ALA A 263 -41.03 7.41 14.31
C ALA A 263 -40.02 6.37 13.80
N LEU A 264 -38.85 6.80 13.31
CA LEU A 264 -37.85 5.90 12.73
C LEU A 264 -36.85 5.35 13.76
N THR A 265 -36.73 5.96 14.95
CA THR A 265 -35.79 5.56 16.00
C THR A 265 -35.80 4.05 16.32
N PRO A 266 -36.96 3.37 16.48
CA PRO A 266 -36.95 1.93 16.74
C PRO A 266 -36.32 1.13 15.60
N LEU A 267 -36.61 1.48 14.34
CA LEU A 267 -36.03 0.82 13.17
C LEU A 267 -34.53 1.09 13.06
N LEU A 268 -34.07 2.31 13.39
CA LEU A 268 -32.64 2.63 13.41
C LEU A 268 -31.91 1.85 14.48
N ASN A 269 -32.50 1.70 15.67
CA ASN A 269 -31.94 0.89 16.74
C ASN A 269 -31.85 -0.58 16.33
N GLU A 270 -32.89 -1.13 15.68
CA GLU A 270 -32.82 -2.49 15.12
C GLU A 270 -31.65 -2.63 14.13
N VAL A 271 -31.48 -1.68 13.19
CA VAL A 271 -30.33 -1.67 12.25
C VAL A 271 -28.99 -1.60 12.99
N GLN A 272 -28.86 -0.76 14.02
CA GLN A 272 -27.63 -0.66 14.81
C GLN A 272 -27.32 -1.96 15.57
N THR A 273 -28.32 -2.61 16.18
CA THR A 273 -28.13 -3.90 16.84
C THR A 273 -27.68 -4.97 15.86
N LEU A 274 -28.22 -4.94 14.64
CA LEU A 274 -27.88 -5.90 13.59
C LEU A 274 -26.47 -5.67 13.01
N LEU A 275 -25.99 -4.43 12.98
CA LEU A 275 -24.59 -4.13 12.66
C LEU A 275 -23.62 -4.62 13.74
N ALA A 276 -24.02 -4.61 15.01
CA ALA A 276 -23.22 -5.14 16.11
C ALA A 276 -23.22 -6.68 16.14
N GLU A 277 -24.40 -7.28 15.92
CA GLU A 277 -24.67 -8.71 15.98
C GLU A 277 -25.37 -9.17 14.69
N PRO A 278 -24.62 -9.41 13.61
CA PRO A 278 -25.18 -9.78 12.31
C PRO A 278 -25.77 -11.19 12.36
N ASP A 279 -27.01 -11.32 11.91
CA ASP A 279 -27.74 -12.57 11.78
C ASP A 279 -28.54 -12.60 10.48
N GLN A 280 -28.45 -13.69 9.72
CA GLN A 280 -29.05 -13.78 8.40
C GLN A 280 -30.58 -13.68 8.42
N ALA A 281 -31.24 -14.36 9.36
CA ALA A 281 -32.69 -14.37 9.41
C ALA A 281 -33.24 -12.99 9.80
N ARG A 282 -32.57 -12.33 10.74
CA ARG A 282 -32.89 -10.95 11.13
C ARG A 282 -32.60 -9.95 10.00
N GLU A 283 -31.53 -10.14 9.22
CA GLU A 283 -31.18 -9.30 8.06
C GLU A 283 -32.31 -9.30 7.02
N GLU A 284 -32.77 -10.50 6.64
CA GLU A 284 -33.83 -10.69 5.63
C GLU A 284 -35.18 -10.13 6.12
N ALA A 285 -35.57 -10.44 7.36
CA ALA A 285 -36.82 -9.95 7.96
C ALA A 285 -36.84 -8.42 8.10
N LEU A 286 -35.76 -7.81 8.59
CA LEU A 286 -35.66 -6.36 8.72
C LEU A 286 -35.62 -5.67 7.34
N SER A 287 -34.89 -6.24 6.38
CA SER A 287 -34.86 -5.69 5.02
C SER A 287 -36.24 -5.69 4.36
N GLN A 288 -37.08 -6.71 4.60
CA GLN A 288 -38.45 -6.76 4.08
C GLN A 288 -39.34 -5.70 4.73
N ARG A 289 -39.34 -5.61 6.07
CA ARG A 289 -40.09 -4.58 6.82
C ARG A 289 -39.73 -3.16 6.41
N LEU A 290 -38.43 -2.87 6.26
CA LEU A 290 -37.94 -1.57 5.79
C LEU A 290 -38.35 -1.29 4.35
N LEU A 291 -38.34 -2.31 3.49
CA LEU A 291 -38.76 -2.19 2.09
C LEU A 291 -40.26 -1.86 2.01
N GLU A 292 -41.10 -2.62 2.69
CA GLU A 292 -42.56 -2.38 2.76
C GLU A 292 -42.85 -0.97 3.27
N ALA A 293 -42.22 -0.56 4.37
CA ALA A 293 -42.37 0.79 4.91
C ALA A 293 -41.88 1.89 3.96
N SER A 294 -40.81 1.64 3.18
CA SER A 294 -40.30 2.61 2.19
C SER A 294 -41.22 2.79 0.97
N HIS A 295 -42.05 1.79 0.65
CA HIS A 295 -42.99 1.84 -0.48
C HIS A 295 -44.36 2.41 -0.10
N ASP A 296 -44.61 2.68 1.19
CA ASP A 296 -45.87 3.22 1.65
C ASP A 296 -46.06 4.67 1.14
N PRO A 297 -47.00 4.90 0.20
CA PRO A 297 -47.20 6.22 -0.40
C PRO A 297 -47.77 7.24 0.57
N ALA A 298 -48.30 6.82 1.73
CA ALA A 298 -48.79 7.72 2.76
C ALA A 298 -47.65 8.40 3.56
N GLN A 299 -46.42 7.88 3.47
CA GLN A 299 -45.29 8.45 4.19
C GLN A 299 -44.68 9.67 3.46
N PRO A 300 -44.15 10.67 4.20
CA PRO A 300 -43.35 11.75 3.62
C PRO A 300 -42.16 11.22 2.82
N LEU A 301 -41.80 11.92 1.73
CA LEU A 301 -40.68 11.55 0.85
C LEU A 301 -39.35 11.40 1.63
N ALA A 302 -39.11 12.25 2.63
CA ALA A 302 -37.92 12.20 3.47
C ALA A 302 -37.82 10.88 4.26
N ARG A 303 -38.96 10.36 4.76
CA ARG A 303 -39.03 9.06 5.45
C ARG A 303 -38.83 7.90 4.47
N GLN A 304 -39.52 7.92 3.33
CA GLN A 304 -39.37 6.90 2.28
C GLN A 304 -37.90 6.78 1.82
N TYR A 305 -37.26 7.92 1.59
CA TYR A 305 -35.85 7.98 1.21
C TYR A 305 -34.95 7.39 2.32
N CYS A 306 -35.22 7.70 3.59
CA CYS A 306 -34.38 7.24 4.71
C CYS A 306 -34.49 5.73 4.90
N LEU A 307 -35.72 5.24 4.87
CA LEU A 307 -36.02 3.80 4.89
C LEU A 307 -35.39 3.10 3.69
N GLY A 308 -35.49 3.68 2.48
CA GLY A 308 -34.83 3.16 1.28
C GLY A 308 -33.32 3.03 1.44
N ARG A 309 -32.65 4.04 2.01
CA ARG A 309 -31.20 3.96 2.31
C ARG A 309 -30.89 2.90 3.37
N MET A 310 -31.73 2.75 4.39
CA MET A 310 -31.58 1.70 5.41
C MET A 310 -31.75 0.29 4.79
N VAL A 311 -32.67 0.10 3.85
CA VAL A 311 -32.79 -1.15 3.07
C VAL A 311 -31.48 -1.47 2.35
N VAL A 312 -30.93 -0.49 1.62
CA VAL A 312 -29.66 -0.69 0.88
C VAL A 312 -28.52 -0.98 1.85
N LEU A 313 -28.49 -0.32 3.02
CA LEU A 313 -27.49 -0.58 4.07
C LEU A 313 -27.56 -2.01 4.60
N VAL A 314 -28.74 -2.51 4.94
CA VAL A 314 -28.93 -3.90 5.44
C VAL A 314 -28.56 -4.92 4.35
N ARG A 315 -28.96 -4.67 3.10
CA ARG A 315 -28.55 -5.52 1.96
C ARG A 315 -27.04 -5.51 1.76
N GLN A 316 -26.40 -4.36 1.93
CA GLN A 316 -24.95 -4.21 1.81
C GLN A 316 -24.20 -4.99 2.90
N LEU A 317 -24.73 -4.98 4.12
CA LEU A 317 -24.21 -5.80 5.22
C LEU A 317 -24.28 -7.28 4.87
N SER A 318 -25.43 -7.75 4.36
CA SER A 318 -25.60 -9.14 3.95
C SER A 318 -24.63 -9.56 2.84
N ARG A 319 -24.41 -8.70 1.83
CA ARG A 319 -23.41 -8.94 0.77
C ARG A 319 -21.99 -9.04 1.33
N ALA A 320 -21.62 -8.17 2.26
CA ALA A 320 -20.32 -8.24 2.91
C ALA A 320 -20.16 -9.52 3.77
N ARG A 321 -21.22 -9.99 4.44
CA ARG A 321 -21.24 -11.28 5.16
C ARG A 321 -21.03 -12.47 4.21
N ILE A 322 -21.74 -12.48 3.07
CA ILE A 322 -21.56 -13.50 2.02
C ILE A 322 -20.13 -13.47 1.48
N ALA A 323 -19.56 -12.29 1.25
CA ALA A 323 -18.19 -12.15 0.80
C ALA A 323 -17.17 -12.66 1.85
N LEU A 324 -17.42 -12.44 3.15
CA LEU A 324 -16.62 -13.01 4.23
C LEU A 324 -16.71 -14.54 4.23
N ALA A 325 -17.92 -15.11 4.14
CA ALA A 325 -18.11 -16.55 4.06
C ALA A 325 -17.39 -17.16 2.84
N ALA A 326 -17.40 -16.48 1.70
CA ALA A 326 -16.66 -16.89 0.51
C ALA A 326 -15.14 -16.94 0.76
N VAL A 327 -14.58 -15.97 1.50
CA VAL A 327 -13.16 -15.98 1.91
C VAL A 327 -12.86 -17.15 2.85
N GLU A 328 -13.72 -17.42 3.82
CA GLU A 328 -13.56 -18.52 4.77
C GLU A 328 -13.58 -19.88 4.07
N GLN A 329 -14.57 -20.09 3.21
CA GLN A 329 -14.77 -21.32 2.44
C GLN A 329 -13.78 -21.48 1.29
N GLY A 330 -13.10 -20.39 0.88
CA GLY A 330 -12.19 -20.39 -0.26
C GLY A 330 -12.89 -20.49 -1.60
N THR A 331 -14.09 -19.92 -1.71
CA THR A 331 -14.89 -19.80 -2.92
C THR A 331 -14.85 -18.36 -3.42
N ALA A 332 -14.99 -18.14 -4.73
CA ALA A 332 -15.10 -16.80 -5.27
C ALA A 332 -16.54 -16.52 -5.66
N PRO A 333 -17.06 -15.30 -5.40
CA PRO A 333 -18.26 -14.82 -6.05
C PRO A 333 -18.07 -14.84 -7.57
N GLN A 334 -19.12 -15.20 -8.32
CA GLN A 334 -19.08 -15.20 -9.79
C GLN A 334 -18.79 -13.78 -10.33
N ASP A 335 -19.32 -12.75 -9.67
CA ASP A 335 -19.14 -11.34 -10.02
C ASP A 335 -18.08 -10.63 -9.17
N ALA A 336 -16.90 -11.25 -9.04
CA ALA A 336 -15.81 -10.65 -8.28
C ALA A 336 -15.39 -9.30 -8.89
N PRO A 337 -15.40 -8.20 -8.13
CA PRO A 337 -15.07 -6.89 -8.65
C PRO A 337 -13.61 -6.78 -9.13
N PRO A 338 -13.31 -5.84 -10.05
CA PRO A 338 -11.92 -5.46 -10.33
C PRO A 338 -11.26 -4.95 -9.05
N PRO A 339 -9.92 -5.06 -8.94
CA PRO A 339 -9.18 -4.56 -7.79
C PRO A 339 -9.42 -3.06 -7.57
N LEU A 340 -9.33 -2.61 -6.31
CA LEU A 340 -9.41 -1.18 -5.97
C LEU A 340 -8.38 -0.40 -6.80
N SER A 341 -8.81 0.74 -7.35
CA SER A 341 -7.88 1.66 -7.99
C SER A 341 -7.23 2.56 -6.93
N TRP A 342 -5.92 2.72 -7.02
CA TRP A 342 -5.13 3.55 -6.12
C TRP A 342 -4.89 4.94 -6.70
N HIS A 343 -4.65 5.94 -5.85
CA HIS A 343 -4.21 7.24 -6.31
C HIS A 343 -2.75 7.13 -6.78
N ARG A 344 -2.49 7.50 -8.04
CA ARG A 344 -1.14 7.53 -8.62
C ARG A 344 -0.62 8.97 -8.62
N ASP A 345 0.44 9.21 -7.87
CA ASP A 345 1.06 10.51 -7.73
C ASP A 345 2.37 10.57 -8.54
N LEU A 346 2.27 11.04 -9.79
CA LEU A 346 3.38 11.16 -10.73
C LEU A 346 4.46 12.12 -10.24
N GLN A 347 4.08 13.19 -9.55
CA GLN A 347 5.04 14.19 -9.07
C GLN A 347 5.89 13.64 -7.93
N THR A 348 5.27 12.97 -6.97
CA THR A 348 6.01 12.32 -5.87
C THR A 348 6.93 11.23 -6.41
N ALA A 349 6.45 10.44 -7.38
CA ALA A 349 7.29 9.45 -8.06
C ALA A 349 8.49 10.10 -8.78
N ALA A 350 8.28 11.22 -9.49
CA ALA A 350 9.35 11.95 -10.15
C ALA A 350 10.38 12.52 -9.16
N VAL A 351 9.94 13.12 -8.05
CA VAL A 351 10.85 13.64 -7.01
C VAL A 351 11.67 12.52 -6.37
N TYR A 352 11.03 11.38 -6.07
CA TYR A 352 11.72 10.23 -5.49
C TYR A 352 12.71 9.59 -6.48
N GLY A 353 12.36 9.53 -7.76
CA GLY A 353 13.27 9.12 -8.83
C GLY A 353 14.47 10.08 -8.94
N LEU A 354 14.21 11.38 -9.02
CA LEU A 354 15.24 12.42 -9.10
C LEU A 354 16.18 12.37 -7.90
N ARG A 355 15.66 12.18 -6.67
CA ARG A 355 16.48 12.00 -5.47
C ARG A 355 17.46 10.84 -5.61
N SER A 356 17.00 9.67 -6.05
CA SER A 356 17.86 8.50 -6.24
C SER A 356 18.93 8.76 -7.31
N SER A 357 18.56 9.40 -8.43
CA SER A 357 19.50 9.78 -9.50
C SER A 357 20.55 10.77 -9.00
N LEU A 358 20.12 11.84 -8.33
CA LEU A 358 21.03 12.86 -7.79
C LEU A 358 21.97 12.26 -6.75
N THR A 359 21.49 11.37 -5.89
CA THR A 359 22.33 10.71 -4.88
C THR A 359 23.41 9.85 -5.54
N LEU A 360 23.05 9.09 -6.58
CA LEU A 360 24.03 8.29 -7.32
C LEU A 360 25.04 9.19 -8.06
N LEU A 361 24.59 10.28 -8.68
CA LEU A 361 25.46 11.23 -9.39
C LEU A 361 26.42 11.97 -8.45
N THR A 362 25.97 12.40 -7.28
CA THR A 362 26.83 13.09 -6.31
C THR A 362 27.89 12.15 -5.74
N LEU A 363 27.51 10.92 -5.38
CA LEU A 363 28.47 9.90 -4.96
C LEU A 363 29.43 9.51 -6.10
N SER A 364 28.94 9.45 -7.34
CA SER A 364 29.75 9.21 -8.53
C SER A 364 30.78 10.30 -8.78
N ALA A 365 30.39 11.56 -8.67
CA ALA A 365 31.30 12.69 -8.80
C ALA A 365 32.37 12.67 -7.70
N PHE A 366 31.98 12.35 -6.46
CA PHE A 366 32.92 12.18 -5.35
C PHE A 366 33.92 11.05 -5.61
N TRP A 367 33.46 9.89 -6.10
CA TRP A 367 34.34 8.77 -6.44
C TRP A 367 35.34 9.14 -7.54
N LEU A 368 34.88 9.73 -8.63
CA LEU A 368 35.75 10.14 -9.74
C LEU A 368 36.77 11.21 -9.32
N ALA A 369 36.40 12.12 -8.42
CA ALA A 369 37.31 13.15 -7.92
C ALA A 369 38.37 12.61 -6.96
N THR A 370 38.02 11.61 -6.13
CA THR A 370 38.90 11.07 -5.09
C THR A 370 39.74 9.88 -5.56
N GLY A 371 39.29 9.16 -6.60
CA GLY A 371 39.90 7.91 -7.02
C GLY A 371 39.83 6.79 -5.97
N TRP A 372 39.00 6.95 -4.93
CA TRP A 372 38.94 5.99 -3.82
C TRP A 372 38.33 4.66 -4.29
N THR A 373 39.13 3.60 -4.24
CA THR A 373 38.78 2.27 -4.77
C THR A 373 37.53 1.67 -4.14
N ALA A 374 37.35 1.84 -2.83
CA ALA A 374 36.19 1.33 -2.10
C ALA A 374 34.93 2.22 -2.22
N ALA A 375 35.02 3.41 -2.84
CA ALA A 375 33.85 4.28 -2.99
C ALA A 375 32.74 3.61 -3.82
N SER A 376 33.06 2.65 -4.69
CA SER A 376 32.07 1.85 -5.43
C SER A 376 31.04 1.19 -4.50
N GLY A 377 31.46 0.70 -3.33
CA GLY A 377 30.57 0.19 -2.28
C GLY A 377 29.65 1.26 -1.70
N ALA A 378 30.17 2.48 -1.53
CA ALA A 378 29.39 3.63 -1.06
C ALA A 378 28.33 4.07 -2.10
N LEU A 379 28.68 4.11 -3.39
CA LEU A 379 27.75 4.39 -4.49
C LEU A 379 26.61 3.36 -4.51
N LEU A 380 26.96 2.08 -4.45
CA LEU A 380 26.01 0.97 -4.50
C LEU A 380 25.02 1.05 -3.35
N LEU A 381 25.50 1.17 -2.11
CA LEU A 381 24.60 1.25 -0.95
C LEU A 381 23.81 2.55 -0.89
N GLY A 382 24.40 3.67 -1.29
CA GLY A 382 23.70 4.94 -1.40
C GLY A 382 22.50 4.83 -2.35
N ALA A 383 22.73 4.29 -3.54
CA ALA A 383 21.70 4.02 -4.55
C ALA A 383 20.63 3.03 -4.06
N VAL A 384 21.03 1.91 -3.46
CA VAL A 384 20.10 0.89 -2.94
C VAL A 384 19.22 1.46 -1.84
N VAL A 385 19.77 2.15 -0.85
CA VAL A 385 19.00 2.68 0.29
C VAL A 385 18.03 3.77 -0.16
N CYS A 386 18.48 4.70 -1.02
CA CYS A 386 17.60 5.75 -1.55
C CYS A 386 16.45 5.21 -2.38
N SER A 387 16.68 4.19 -3.21
CA SER A 387 15.66 3.60 -4.08
C SER A 387 14.72 2.64 -3.34
N LEU A 388 15.26 1.78 -2.46
CA LEU A 388 14.48 0.78 -1.70
C LEU A 388 13.52 1.40 -0.70
N PHE A 389 13.92 2.49 -0.06
CA PHE A 389 13.07 3.18 0.91
C PHE A 389 12.35 4.38 0.32
N ALA A 390 12.43 4.58 -1.00
CA ALA A 390 12.00 5.83 -1.62
C ALA A 390 10.54 6.19 -1.32
N SER A 391 9.66 5.18 -1.43
CA SER A 391 8.21 5.29 -1.23
C SER A 391 7.77 5.07 0.22
N ARG A 392 8.71 4.81 1.14
CA ARG A 392 8.40 4.61 2.55
C ARG A 392 8.22 5.96 3.24
N GLU A 393 7.16 6.07 4.02
CA GLU A 393 6.79 7.33 4.69
C GLU A 393 7.83 7.77 5.73
N ASN A 394 8.43 6.81 6.43
CA ASN A 394 9.51 7.03 7.40
C ASN A 394 10.87 6.59 6.83
N ALA A 395 11.12 6.91 5.56
CA ALA A 395 12.32 6.46 4.85
C ALA A 395 13.63 6.84 5.57
N ASP A 396 13.68 8.03 6.17
CA ASP A 396 14.83 8.51 6.91
C ASP A 396 15.05 7.77 8.23
N LEU A 397 13.98 7.47 8.97
CA LEU A 397 14.05 6.65 10.18
C LEU A 397 14.45 5.21 9.86
N ILE A 398 13.91 4.64 8.79
CA ILE A 398 14.27 3.31 8.30
C ILE A 398 15.74 3.30 7.87
N GLY A 399 16.19 4.32 7.12
CA GLY A 399 17.58 4.46 6.71
C GLY A 399 18.53 4.61 7.91
N MET A 400 18.12 5.34 8.95
CA MET A 400 18.89 5.45 10.19
C MET A 400 18.96 4.11 10.95
N ALA A 401 17.86 3.36 10.99
CA ALA A 401 17.87 2.01 11.54
C ALA A 401 18.80 1.09 10.72
N PHE A 402 18.79 1.24 9.40
CA PHE A 402 19.66 0.51 8.48
C PHE A 402 21.14 0.81 8.77
N LEU A 403 21.50 2.09 8.96
CA LEU A 403 22.84 2.54 9.33
C LEU A 403 23.30 1.94 10.68
N ARG A 404 22.42 1.94 11.69
CA ARG A 404 22.70 1.30 12.99
C ARG A 404 22.97 -0.20 12.83
N GLY A 405 22.20 -0.88 11.99
CA GLY A 405 22.40 -2.30 11.70
C GLY A 405 23.78 -2.59 11.09
N ILE A 406 24.25 -1.77 10.15
CA ILE A 406 25.61 -1.86 9.59
C ILE A 406 26.63 -1.68 10.70
N PHE A 407 26.49 -0.62 11.50
CA PHE A 407 27.40 -0.32 12.60
C PHE A 407 27.52 -1.49 13.61
N TYR A 408 26.40 -2.18 13.91
CA TYR A 408 26.44 -3.37 14.77
C TYR A 408 27.03 -4.60 14.07
N ALA A 409 26.91 -4.71 12.74
CA ALA A 409 27.48 -5.82 11.98
C ALA A 409 29.01 -5.76 11.92
N LEU A 410 29.61 -4.57 11.88
CA LEU A 410 31.06 -4.37 11.78
C LEU A 410 31.89 -5.18 12.81
N PRO A 411 31.71 -5.01 14.13
CA PRO A 411 32.54 -5.71 15.11
C PRO A 411 32.31 -7.23 15.06
N VAL A 412 31.08 -7.66 14.81
CA VAL A 412 30.74 -9.08 14.74
C VAL A 412 31.33 -9.72 13.48
N ALA A 413 31.22 -9.05 12.33
CA ALA A 413 31.81 -9.50 11.07
C ALA A 413 33.34 -9.47 11.11
N PHE A 414 33.95 -8.52 11.84
CA PHE A 414 35.40 -8.52 12.04
C PHE A 414 35.86 -9.75 12.84
N VAL A 415 35.21 -10.02 13.98
CA VAL A 415 35.55 -11.20 14.80
C VAL A 415 35.29 -12.49 14.03
N VAL A 416 34.15 -12.62 13.36
CA VAL A 416 33.83 -13.84 12.62
C VAL A 416 34.71 -13.98 11.38
N GLY A 417 34.71 -12.97 10.52
CA GLY A 417 35.38 -13.00 9.22
C GLY A 417 36.90 -12.93 9.29
N GLN A 418 37.46 -12.08 10.15
CA GLN A 418 38.92 -11.83 10.19
C GLN A 418 39.64 -12.57 11.32
N VAL A 419 38.93 -13.07 12.33
CA VAL A 419 39.55 -13.78 13.47
C VAL A 419 39.18 -15.27 13.49
N LEU A 420 37.89 -15.61 13.45
CA LEU A 420 37.45 -17.01 13.58
C LEU A 420 37.61 -17.82 12.29
N LEU A 421 37.08 -17.34 11.16
CA LEU A 421 37.10 -18.07 9.89
C LEU A 421 38.50 -18.44 9.37
N PRO A 422 39.57 -17.62 9.55
CA PRO A 422 40.93 -18.03 9.18
C PRO A 422 41.43 -19.28 9.92
N GLN A 423 40.90 -19.54 11.12
CA GLN A 423 41.30 -20.66 11.97
C GLN A 423 40.42 -21.89 11.76
N TRP A 424 39.24 -21.72 11.15
CA TRP A 424 38.21 -22.74 11.05
C TRP A 424 38.13 -23.30 9.64
N ASN A 425 38.07 -24.62 9.53
CA ASN A 425 38.04 -25.31 8.24
C ASN A 425 36.77 -26.16 8.09
N GLY A 426 36.25 -26.18 6.87
CA GLY A 426 35.12 -27.02 6.49
C GLY A 426 33.76 -26.35 6.67
N PHE A 427 32.80 -26.86 5.88
CA PHE A 427 31.47 -26.29 5.77
C PHE A 427 30.66 -26.26 7.09
N PRO A 428 30.70 -27.28 7.98
CA PRO A 428 29.95 -27.22 9.24
C PRO A 428 30.40 -26.07 10.16
N LEU A 429 31.71 -25.81 10.25
CA LEU A 429 32.25 -24.72 11.06
C LEU A 429 31.92 -23.36 10.44
N LEU A 430 31.96 -23.23 9.11
CA LEU A 430 31.49 -22.04 8.41
C LEU A 430 30.01 -21.75 8.70
N CYS A 431 29.15 -22.78 8.64
CA CYS A 431 27.74 -22.67 9.01
C CYS A 431 27.54 -22.24 10.46
N LEU A 432 28.37 -22.71 11.39
CA LEU A 432 28.30 -22.30 12.80
C LEU A 432 28.76 -20.85 12.98
N ALA A 433 29.88 -20.47 12.36
CA ALA A 433 30.46 -19.13 12.42
C ALA A 433 29.50 -18.06 11.88
N LEU A 434 28.88 -18.31 10.74
CA LEU A 434 27.90 -17.39 10.14
C LEU A 434 26.52 -17.54 10.77
N GLY A 435 26.09 -18.77 11.05
CA GLY A 435 24.74 -19.08 11.48
C GLY A 435 24.40 -18.56 12.86
N VAL A 436 25.34 -18.56 13.81
CA VAL A 436 25.08 -18.08 15.18
C VAL A 436 24.72 -16.59 15.21
N PRO A 437 25.52 -15.65 14.66
CA PRO A 437 25.12 -14.25 14.57
C PRO A 437 23.85 -14.03 13.76
N LEU A 438 23.71 -14.73 12.63
CA LEU A 438 22.54 -14.61 11.76
C LEU A 438 21.25 -15.11 12.45
N PHE A 439 21.33 -16.12 13.30
CA PHE A 439 20.20 -16.61 14.10
C PHE A 439 19.63 -15.51 15.00
N PHE A 440 20.50 -14.87 15.78
CA PHE A 440 20.08 -13.77 16.66
C PHE A 440 19.59 -12.56 15.85
N GLY A 441 20.23 -12.27 14.72
CA GLY A 441 19.73 -11.27 13.77
C GLY A 441 18.31 -11.58 13.29
N LEU A 442 18.02 -12.83 12.93
CA LEU A 442 16.69 -13.27 12.48
C LEU A 442 15.63 -13.23 13.58
N LEU A 443 15.97 -13.56 14.82
CA LEU A 443 15.08 -13.40 15.97
C LEU A 443 14.71 -11.93 16.18
N ALA A 444 15.67 -11.01 16.00
CA ALA A 444 15.41 -9.58 16.04
C ALA A 444 14.58 -9.11 14.82
N MET A 445 14.79 -9.68 13.64
CA MET A 445 13.99 -9.40 12.44
C MET A 445 12.50 -9.72 12.63
N ALA A 446 12.17 -10.74 13.42
CA ALA A 446 10.79 -11.12 13.72
C ALA A 446 10.02 -10.06 14.54
N ARG A 447 10.71 -9.06 15.11
CA ARG A 447 10.08 -7.95 15.84
C ARG A 447 9.99 -6.69 14.97
N PRO A 448 8.78 -6.14 14.71
CA PRO A 448 8.59 -5.00 13.82
C PRO A 448 9.46 -3.77 14.14
N MET A 449 9.67 -3.47 15.43
CA MET A 449 10.48 -2.32 15.85
C MET A 449 11.98 -2.48 15.55
N LEU A 450 12.48 -3.72 15.55
CA LEU A 450 13.90 -4.02 15.33
C LEU A 450 14.18 -4.46 13.88
N ALA A 451 13.13 -4.78 13.13
CA ALA A 451 13.23 -5.38 11.80
C ALA A 451 14.17 -4.64 10.84
N GLY A 452 14.09 -3.30 10.78
CA GLY A 452 14.94 -2.50 9.88
C GLY A 452 16.44 -2.64 10.20
N ALA A 453 16.82 -2.49 11.46
CA ALA A 453 18.21 -2.60 11.90
C ALA A 453 18.72 -4.04 11.82
N ALA A 454 17.89 -5.01 12.24
CA ALA A 454 18.24 -6.42 12.22
C ALA A 454 18.40 -6.97 10.79
N THR A 455 17.55 -6.54 9.85
CA THR A 455 17.70 -6.88 8.43
C THR A 455 19.03 -6.36 7.89
N SER A 456 19.34 -5.10 8.16
CA SER A 456 20.61 -4.50 7.75
C SER A 456 21.81 -5.23 8.35
N PHE A 457 21.74 -5.56 9.64
CA PHE A 457 22.77 -6.34 10.33
C PHE A 457 23.04 -7.66 9.60
N CYS A 458 22.00 -8.47 9.34
CA CYS A 458 22.17 -9.76 8.66
C CYS A 458 22.78 -9.61 7.26
N LEU A 459 22.28 -8.67 6.46
CA LEU A 459 22.75 -8.48 5.08
C LEU A 459 24.21 -8.03 5.04
N HIS A 460 24.58 -7.03 5.84
CA HIS A 460 25.94 -6.48 5.80
C HIS A 460 26.93 -7.37 6.53
N PHE A 461 26.49 -8.16 7.53
CA PHE A 461 27.31 -9.23 8.08
C PHE A 461 27.70 -10.25 7.00
N ILE A 462 26.75 -10.67 6.15
CA ILE A 462 27.04 -11.58 5.04
C ILE A 462 28.00 -10.94 4.02
N VAL A 463 27.76 -9.68 3.65
CA VAL A 463 28.62 -8.94 2.71
C VAL A 463 30.03 -8.74 3.25
N LEU A 464 30.19 -8.42 4.54
CA LEU A 464 31.48 -8.20 5.18
C LEU A 464 32.28 -9.49 5.41
N CYS A 465 31.61 -10.61 5.71
CA CYS A 465 32.25 -11.92 5.84
C CYS A 465 32.57 -12.55 4.46
N ALA A 466 31.81 -12.17 3.42
CA ALA A 466 32.02 -12.54 2.03
C ALA A 466 32.40 -14.01 1.76
N PRO A 467 31.54 -15.00 2.10
CA PRO A 467 31.87 -16.41 1.89
C PRO A 467 32.05 -16.73 0.39
N ARG A 468 33.25 -17.22 0.04
CA ARG A 468 33.68 -17.59 -1.32
C ARG A 468 34.34 -18.97 -1.32
N ASN A 469 34.46 -19.59 -2.51
CA ASN A 469 35.16 -20.87 -2.67
C ASN A 469 36.59 -20.75 -2.12
N ASP A 470 37.27 -19.68 -2.52
CA ASP A 470 38.56 -19.28 -1.98
C ASP A 470 38.38 -18.07 -1.05
N MET A 471 38.46 -18.33 0.25
CA MET A 471 38.38 -17.29 1.28
C MET A 471 39.68 -16.48 1.30
N VAL A 472 39.56 -15.17 1.08
CA VAL A 472 40.65 -14.21 1.20
C VAL A 472 40.38 -13.32 2.41
N TYR A 473 41.36 -13.24 3.32
CA TYR A 473 41.27 -12.45 4.53
C TYR A 473 42.18 -11.22 4.41
N ASP A 474 41.55 -10.06 4.19
CA ASP A 474 42.24 -8.78 4.08
C ASP A 474 41.55 -7.74 4.98
N VAL A 475 42.23 -7.40 6.07
CA VAL A 475 41.76 -6.43 7.06
C VAL A 475 41.67 -5.03 6.47
N ALA A 476 42.60 -4.64 5.60
CA ALA A 476 42.59 -3.31 5.00
C ALA A 476 41.43 -3.16 4.01
N PHE A 477 41.18 -4.19 3.20
CA PHE A 477 40.01 -4.26 2.33
C PHE A 477 38.71 -4.22 3.16
N PHE A 478 38.63 -5.03 4.23
CA PHE A 478 37.48 -5.06 5.14
C PHE A 478 37.16 -3.68 5.73
N LEU A 479 38.17 -2.97 6.26
CA LEU A 479 37.96 -1.65 6.87
C LEU A 479 37.56 -0.60 5.84
N ASN A 480 38.13 -0.65 4.63
CA ASN A 480 37.75 0.25 3.54
C ASN A 480 36.30 0.02 3.09
N GLU A 481 35.90 -1.23 2.89
CA GLU A 481 34.52 -1.58 2.57
C GLU A 481 33.57 -1.14 3.69
N ALA A 482 33.90 -1.43 4.95
CA ALA A 482 33.09 -1.01 6.09
C ALA A 482 32.86 0.51 6.15
N LEU A 483 33.91 1.31 5.91
CA LEU A 483 33.81 2.77 5.83
C LEU A 483 32.95 3.23 4.65
N ALA A 484 33.14 2.62 3.48
CA ALA A 484 32.36 2.91 2.29
C ALA A 484 30.87 2.65 2.51
N MET A 485 30.52 1.54 3.16
CA MET A 485 29.12 1.22 3.49
C MET A 485 28.49 2.26 4.41
N LEU A 486 29.20 2.67 5.48
CA LEU A 486 28.73 3.68 6.42
C LEU A 486 28.53 5.04 5.75
N ILE A 487 29.47 5.47 4.91
CA ILE A 487 29.38 6.72 4.15
C ILE A 487 28.22 6.67 3.15
N GLY A 488 28.12 5.61 2.36
CA GLY A 488 27.06 5.44 1.36
C GLY A 488 25.66 5.52 1.97
N VAL A 489 25.42 4.78 3.06
CA VAL A 489 24.13 4.82 3.77
C VAL A 489 23.91 6.15 4.47
N GLY A 490 24.95 6.76 5.05
CA GLY A 490 24.89 8.11 5.64
C GLY A 490 24.44 9.16 4.62
N CYS A 491 25.04 9.16 3.43
CA CYS A 491 24.66 10.03 2.32
C CYS A 491 23.21 9.77 1.86
N ALA A 492 22.80 8.50 1.77
CA ALA A 492 21.42 8.17 1.44
C ALA A 492 20.42 8.69 2.48
N VAL A 493 20.71 8.54 3.77
CA VAL A 493 19.88 9.08 4.85
C VAL A 493 19.79 10.60 4.77
N LEU A 494 20.90 11.28 4.46
CA LEU A 494 20.92 12.73 4.26
C LEU A 494 20.04 13.12 3.05
N ALA A 495 20.18 12.45 1.91
CA ALA A 495 19.35 12.68 0.73
C ALA A 495 17.86 12.44 1.02
N LEU A 496 17.53 11.38 1.78
CA LEU A 496 16.16 11.09 2.23
C LEU A 496 15.59 12.15 3.17
N ARG A 497 16.42 12.92 3.86
CA ARG A 497 15.99 14.04 4.73
C ARG A 497 15.89 15.37 4.00
N LEU A 498 16.82 15.65 3.09
CA LEU A 498 16.91 16.93 2.38
C LEU A 498 15.95 17.02 1.20
N ILE A 499 15.79 15.94 0.42
CA ILE A 499 15.01 15.94 -0.81
C ILE A 499 13.65 15.29 -0.54
N VAL A 500 12.75 16.05 0.09
CA VAL A 500 11.37 15.61 0.40
C VAL A 500 10.36 16.71 0.10
N LEU A 501 9.22 16.33 -0.49
CA LEU A 501 8.03 17.16 -0.56
C LEU A 501 7.35 17.16 0.82
N ARG A 502 7.87 17.95 1.76
CA ARG A 502 7.41 17.96 3.16
C ARG A 502 6.26 18.90 3.47
N ASP A 503 5.80 19.71 2.51
CA ASP A 503 4.75 20.68 2.79
C ASP A 503 3.38 19.98 2.88
N PRO A 504 2.80 19.82 4.09
CA PRO A 504 1.49 19.18 4.26
C PRO A 504 0.36 20.01 3.66
N VAL A 505 0.57 21.33 3.54
CA VAL A 505 -0.37 22.28 2.97
C VAL A 505 -0.43 22.08 1.45
N TRP A 506 0.72 22.03 0.81
CA TRP A 506 0.79 21.76 -0.63
C TRP A 506 0.23 20.37 -0.96
N HIS A 507 0.61 19.34 -0.19
CA HIS A 507 0.13 17.97 -0.40
C HIS A 507 -1.39 17.86 -0.26
N GLY A 508 -1.95 18.44 0.80
CA GLY A 508 -3.40 18.40 1.04
C GLY A 508 -4.22 19.08 -0.06
N ARG A 509 -3.77 20.24 -0.56
CA ARG A 509 -4.43 20.95 -1.67
C ARG A 509 -4.46 20.13 -2.95
N ARG A 510 -3.35 19.52 -3.28
CA ARG A 510 -3.21 18.70 -4.47
C ARG A 510 -4.07 17.44 -4.38
N LEU A 511 -4.11 16.79 -3.22
CA LEU A 511 -5.02 15.65 -2.99
C LEU A 511 -6.49 16.07 -3.14
N LEU A 512 -6.86 17.24 -2.61
CA LEU A 512 -8.20 17.79 -2.75
C LEU A 512 -8.54 18.08 -4.22
N GLN A 513 -7.65 18.74 -4.96
CA GLN A 513 -7.83 19.01 -6.39
C GLN A 513 -7.99 17.71 -7.19
N ALA A 514 -7.16 16.70 -6.91
CA ALA A 514 -7.28 15.40 -7.55
C ALA A 514 -8.59 14.67 -7.20
N THR A 515 -9.16 14.94 -6.01
CA THR A 515 -10.48 14.45 -5.62
C THR A 515 -11.60 15.19 -6.33
N LEU A 516 -11.51 16.50 -6.49
CA LEU A 516 -12.45 17.31 -7.26
C LEU A 516 -12.49 16.87 -8.74
N ASP A 517 -11.32 16.65 -9.35
CA ASP A 517 -11.21 16.11 -10.71
C ASP A 517 -11.86 14.73 -10.84
N ASP A 518 -11.81 13.93 -9.77
CA ASP A 518 -12.42 12.61 -9.74
C ASP A 518 -13.93 12.64 -9.59
N LEU A 519 -14.45 13.52 -8.75
CA LEU A 519 -15.88 13.80 -8.66
C LEU A 519 -16.40 14.33 -10.00
N ALA A 520 -15.68 15.25 -10.64
CA ALA A 520 -16.03 15.78 -11.95
C ALA A 520 -16.06 14.68 -13.05
N ARG A 521 -15.12 13.73 -12.99
CA ARG A 521 -15.13 12.54 -13.87
C ARG A 521 -16.21 11.53 -13.49
N LEU A 522 -16.61 11.47 -12.23
CA LEU A 522 -17.66 10.59 -11.74
C LEU A 522 -19.04 10.97 -12.30
N CYS A 523 -19.25 12.22 -12.70
CA CYS A 523 -20.48 12.66 -13.38
C CYS A 523 -20.70 11.96 -14.73
N SER A 524 -19.64 11.62 -15.47
CA SER A 524 -19.75 11.07 -16.84
C SER A 524 -19.26 9.62 -17.01
N ARG A 525 -18.57 9.04 -16.01
CA ARG A 525 -18.04 7.67 -16.07
C ARG A 525 -19.16 6.62 -16.09
N THR A 526 -18.96 5.47 -16.75
CA THR A 526 -19.88 4.33 -16.65
C THR A 526 -20.10 3.89 -15.20
N LEU A 527 -21.35 3.60 -14.81
CA LEU A 527 -21.70 3.14 -13.45
C LEU A 527 -21.01 1.82 -13.08
N ALA A 528 -20.85 0.92 -14.06
CA ALA A 528 -20.12 -0.33 -13.90
C ALA A 528 -18.69 -0.05 -13.41
N GLY A 529 -18.41 -0.42 -12.15
CA GLY A 529 -17.11 -0.23 -11.50
C GLY A 529 -16.79 1.20 -11.05
N ALA A 530 -17.72 2.16 -11.17
CA ALA A 530 -17.52 3.53 -10.68
C ALA A 530 -17.27 3.58 -9.16
N GLU A 531 -18.01 2.75 -8.41
CA GLU A 531 -17.85 2.61 -6.97
C GLU A 531 -16.44 2.15 -6.57
N ASN A 532 -15.93 1.09 -7.20
CA ASN A 532 -14.57 0.60 -6.92
C ASN A 532 -13.50 1.64 -7.29
N TRP A 533 -13.73 2.36 -8.38
CA TRP A 533 -12.81 3.37 -8.88
C TRP A 533 -12.77 4.61 -7.97
N PHE A 534 -13.92 5.11 -7.54
CA PHE A 534 -14.01 6.26 -6.66
C PHE A 534 -13.66 5.89 -5.21
N GLY A 535 -14.30 4.86 -4.66
CA GLY A 535 -14.14 4.42 -3.28
C GLY A 535 -12.71 4.04 -2.93
N GLY A 536 -12.01 3.29 -3.80
CA GLY A 536 -10.61 2.91 -3.58
C GLY A 536 -9.66 4.11 -3.52
N ARG A 537 -9.82 5.07 -4.44
CA ARG A 537 -8.96 6.27 -4.48
C ARG A 537 -9.28 7.23 -3.36
N MET A 538 -10.56 7.38 -3.01
CA MET A 538 -10.97 8.22 -1.89
C MET A 538 -10.46 7.65 -0.57
N ALA A 539 -10.60 6.34 -0.33
CA ALA A 539 -10.05 5.67 0.85
C ALA A 539 -8.53 5.90 0.97
N ASP A 540 -7.81 5.74 -0.13
CA ASP A 540 -6.36 6.00 -0.19
C ASP A 540 -6.01 7.47 0.13
N ARG A 541 -6.71 8.43 -0.48
CA ARG A 541 -6.45 9.85 -0.23
C ARG A 541 -6.83 10.28 1.18
N LEU A 542 -7.91 9.76 1.75
CA LEU A 542 -8.29 10.00 3.14
C LEU A 542 -7.22 9.45 4.08
N LEU A 543 -6.72 8.23 3.85
CA LEU A 543 -5.59 7.72 4.65
C LEU A 543 -4.36 8.62 4.52
N GLN A 544 -4.09 9.17 3.34
CA GLN A 544 -2.98 10.11 3.15
C GLN A 544 -3.20 11.46 3.86
N LEU A 545 -4.41 12.03 3.80
CA LEU A 545 -4.77 13.29 4.47
C LEU A 545 -4.74 13.15 6.00
N ALA A 546 -5.24 12.03 6.53
CA ALA A 546 -5.27 11.75 7.97
C ALA A 546 -3.88 11.72 8.60
N ARG A 547 -2.85 11.34 7.84
CA ARG A 547 -1.48 11.26 8.36
C ARG A 547 -0.92 12.62 8.75
N PHE A 548 -1.30 13.68 8.02
CA PHE A 548 -0.85 15.04 8.30
C PHE A 548 -1.81 15.78 9.24
N TYR A 549 -2.97 15.20 9.58
CA TYR A 549 -3.96 15.78 10.47
C TYR A 549 -3.43 16.14 11.87
N PRO A 550 -2.63 15.30 12.57
CA PRO A 550 -2.12 15.61 13.90
C PRO A 550 -1.09 16.77 13.90
N GLN A 551 -0.52 17.09 12.74
CA GLN A 551 0.56 18.07 12.59
C GLN A 551 0.04 19.46 12.17
N LEU A 552 -1.27 19.59 11.88
CA LEU A 552 -1.87 20.83 11.42
C LEU A 552 -2.43 21.65 12.61
N PRO A 553 -2.10 22.96 12.72
CA PRO A 553 -2.71 23.84 13.72
C PRO A 553 -4.25 23.90 13.54
N GLY A 554 -4.99 24.17 14.62
CA GLY A 554 -6.45 24.05 14.68
C GLY A 554 -7.22 24.72 13.55
N THR A 555 -6.75 25.87 13.05
CA THR A 555 -7.32 26.64 11.93
C THR A 555 -7.16 25.99 10.55
N ARG A 556 -6.29 24.97 10.41
CA ARG A 556 -6.05 24.23 9.15
C ARG A 556 -6.59 22.80 9.16
N ARG A 557 -7.38 22.43 10.18
CA ARG A 557 -8.12 21.15 10.24
C ARG A 557 -9.23 21.05 9.19
N SER A 558 -9.63 22.16 8.55
CA SER A 558 -10.71 22.21 7.54
C SER A 558 -10.48 21.29 6.33
N ARG A 559 -9.23 20.98 5.98
CA ARG A 559 -8.90 20.15 4.80
C ARG A 559 -9.22 18.67 4.97
N TRP A 560 -9.28 18.21 6.23
CA TRP A 560 -9.78 16.87 6.53
C TRP A 560 -11.30 16.82 6.36
N ASP A 561 -11.98 17.87 6.81
CA ASP A 561 -13.43 18.01 6.62
C ASP A 561 -13.75 18.09 5.11
N ASP A 562 -12.94 18.79 4.29
CA ASP A 562 -13.06 18.76 2.82
C ASP A 562 -12.94 17.35 2.23
N GLY A 563 -12.00 16.55 2.74
CA GLY A 563 -11.85 15.15 2.33
C GLY A 563 -13.10 14.32 2.64
N ILE A 564 -13.69 14.53 3.82
CA ILE A 564 -14.92 13.84 4.23
C ILE A 564 -16.12 14.34 3.41
N ASP A 565 -16.27 15.64 3.23
CA ASP A 565 -17.39 16.25 2.48
C ASP A 565 -17.33 15.82 1.00
N SER A 566 -16.13 15.67 0.43
CA SER A 566 -15.95 15.14 -0.92
C SER A 566 -16.29 13.64 -1.04
N LEU A 567 -16.04 12.82 0.00
CA LEU A 567 -16.52 11.43 0.07
C LEU A 567 -18.03 11.38 0.09
N ASP A 568 -18.65 12.24 0.90
CA ASP A 568 -20.09 12.31 1.07
C ASP A 568 -20.78 12.77 -0.21
N LEU A 569 -20.27 13.82 -0.87
CA LEU A 569 -20.79 14.28 -2.16
C LEU A 569 -20.67 13.21 -3.25
N GLY A 570 -19.55 12.49 -3.28
CA GLY A 570 -19.36 11.38 -4.23
C GLY A 570 -20.30 10.21 -4.01
N ASP A 571 -20.71 9.96 -2.76
CA ASP A 571 -21.71 8.95 -2.42
C ASP A 571 -23.10 9.35 -2.92
N GLU A 572 -23.53 10.58 -2.68
CA GLU A 572 -24.80 11.09 -3.20
C GLU A 572 -24.82 11.12 -4.73
N LEU A 573 -23.70 11.47 -5.36
CA LEU A 573 -23.56 11.45 -6.82
C LEU A 573 -23.71 10.04 -7.40
N LEU A 574 -23.08 9.04 -6.77
CA LEU A 574 -23.23 7.64 -7.18
C LEU A 574 -24.68 7.16 -7.01
N HIS A 575 -25.33 7.54 -5.91
CA HIS A 575 -26.69 7.15 -5.62
C HIS A 575 -27.69 7.76 -6.60
N LEU A 576 -27.63 9.08 -6.82
CA LEU A 576 -28.47 9.79 -7.81
C LEU A 576 -28.34 9.12 -9.19
N ARG A 577 -27.11 8.85 -9.63
CA ARG A 577 -26.86 8.20 -10.92
C ARG A 577 -27.42 6.78 -10.99
N ALA A 578 -27.34 6.02 -9.89
CA ALA A 578 -27.93 4.68 -9.82
C ALA A 578 -29.46 4.72 -9.92
N CYS A 579 -30.12 5.66 -9.23
CA CYS A 579 -31.57 5.85 -9.30
C CYS A 579 -32.01 6.26 -10.72
N LEU A 580 -31.31 7.22 -11.34
CA LEU A 580 -31.60 7.66 -12.71
C LEU A 580 -31.39 6.55 -13.75
N ALA A 581 -30.38 5.69 -13.55
CA ALA A 581 -30.13 4.55 -14.44
C ALA A 581 -31.13 3.41 -14.27
N ALA A 582 -31.71 3.25 -13.07
CA ALA A 582 -32.76 2.27 -12.80
C ALA A 582 -34.15 2.75 -13.25
N ALA A 583 -34.33 4.07 -13.42
CA ALA A 583 -35.60 4.63 -13.83
C ALA A 583 -35.98 4.21 -15.27
N PRO A 584 -37.23 3.75 -15.51
CA PRO A 584 -37.66 3.26 -16.82
C PRO A 584 -37.69 4.35 -17.90
N VAL A 585 -37.99 5.60 -17.54
CA VAL A 585 -37.99 6.77 -18.43
C VAL A 585 -37.22 7.92 -17.78
N ALA A 586 -35.92 7.97 -18.02
CA ALA A 586 -35.07 9.03 -17.47
C ALA A 586 -35.10 10.30 -18.35
N PRO A 587 -35.21 11.52 -17.77
CA PRO A 587 -35.17 12.78 -18.50
C PRO A 587 -33.75 13.13 -18.96
N ARG A 588 -33.25 12.43 -20.00
CA ARG A 588 -31.84 12.47 -20.45
C ARG A 588 -31.30 13.87 -20.73
N GLN A 589 -32.13 14.81 -21.19
CA GLN A 589 -31.68 16.18 -21.48
C GLN A 589 -31.44 17.00 -20.21
N ALA A 590 -32.36 16.94 -19.25
CA ALA A 590 -32.21 17.62 -17.95
C ALA A 590 -31.09 16.96 -17.13
N GLU A 591 -30.99 15.63 -17.17
CA GLU A 591 -29.91 14.86 -16.56
C GLU A 591 -28.52 15.33 -17.06
N ARG A 592 -28.33 15.41 -18.38
CA ARG A 592 -27.06 15.87 -18.98
C ARG A 592 -26.72 17.29 -18.55
N ARG A 593 -27.69 18.22 -18.62
CA ARG A 593 -27.49 19.62 -18.20
C ARG A 593 -27.05 19.72 -16.74
N PHE A 594 -27.67 18.95 -15.85
CA PHE A 594 -27.30 18.92 -14.44
C PHE A 594 -25.87 18.40 -14.24
N PHE A 595 -25.51 17.26 -14.85
CA PHE A 595 -24.18 16.69 -14.69
C PHE A 595 -23.07 17.54 -15.36
N ASP A 596 -23.37 18.24 -16.45
CA ASP A 596 -22.44 19.19 -17.08
C ASP A 596 -22.18 20.39 -16.17
N ALA A 597 -23.23 20.95 -15.55
CA ALA A 597 -23.12 22.05 -14.58
C ALA A 597 -22.33 21.61 -13.33
N MET A 598 -22.65 20.44 -12.78
CA MET A 598 -21.92 19.85 -11.65
C MET A 598 -20.44 19.63 -11.98
N GLN A 599 -20.14 19.07 -13.17
CA GLN A 599 -18.77 18.85 -13.60
C GLN A 599 -17.99 20.16 -13.69
N ALA A 600 -18.60 21.22 -14.22
CA ALA A 600 -17.98 22.54 -14.31
C ALA A 600 -17.71 23.14 -12.92
N LEU A 601 -18.64 22.99 -11.98
CA LEU A 601 -18.49 23.47 -10.60
C LEU A 601 -17.39 22.73 -9.84
N LEU A 602 -17.39 21.40 -9.91
CA LEU A 602 -16.38 20.56 -9.25
C LEU A 602 -14.97 20.89 -9.71
N ARG A 603 -14.75 21.16 -11.01
CA ARG A 603 -13.44 21.58 -11.52
C ARG A 603 -12.97 22.93 -10.97
N ARG A 604 -13.90 23.81 -10.61
CA ARG A 604 -13.59 25.11 -9.99
C ARG A 604 -13.44 25.00 -8.46
N GLY A 605 -13.94 23.93 -7.85
CA GLY A 605 -13.91 23.67 -6.41
C GLY A 605 -15.03 24.37 -5.61
N PRO A 606 -15.19 24.05 -4.32
CA PRO A 606 -16.22 24.63 -3.45
C PRO A 606 -15.93 26.09 -3.11
N GLY A 607 -16.95 26.91 -2.89
CA GLY A 607 -16.80 28.28 -2.38
C GLY A 607 -18.13 28.99 -2.17
N ALA A 608 -18.18 29.92 -1.21
CA ALA A 608 -19.42 30.55 -0.76
C ALA A 608 -20.26 31.17 -1.90
N ALA A 609 -19.61 31.87 -2.85
CA ALA A 609 -20.29 32.48 -4.00
C ALA A 609 -20.88 31.48 -5.03
N ARG A 610 -20.59 30.19 -4.88
CA ARG A 610 -21.00 29.11 -5.80
C ARG A 610 -21.97 28.13 -5.15
N ALA A 611 -22.43 28.41 -3.93
CA ALA A 611 -23.33 27.53 -3.20
C ALA A 611 -24.64 27.30 -3.96
N ASP A 612 -25.13 28.34 -4.66
CA ASP A 612 -26.44 28.37 -5.32
C ASP A 612 -26.37 28.12 -6.84
N ASP A 613 -25.16 27.94 -7.40
CA ASP A 613 -24.95 27.74 -8.85
C ASP A 613 -25.59 26.44 -9.39
N LEU A 614 -25.96 25.50 -8.51
CA LEU A 614 -26.65 24.26 -8.87
C LEU A 614 -28.18 24.37 -8.87
N ASP A 615 -28.75 25.46 -8.35
CA ASP A 615 -30.19 25.54 -8.07
C ASP A 615 -31.02 25.49 -9.35
N GLY A 616 -30.66 26.30 -10.35
CA GLY A 616 -31.34 26.30 -11.66
C GLY A 616 -31.29 24.93 -12.36
N PRO A 617 -30.11 24.30 -12.54
CA PRO A 617 -30.00 22.96 -13.10
C PRO A 617 -30.73 21.87 -12.29
N ALA A 618 -30.68 21.97 -10.95
CA ALA A 618 -31.34 21.01 -10.06
C ALA A 618 -32.87 21.13 -10.15
N GLU A 619 -33.43 22.33 -10.12
CA GLU A 619 -34.86 22.56 -10.30
C GLU A 619 -35.37 22.06 -11.67
N ALA A 620 -34.58 22.28 -12.73
CA ALA A 620 -34.93 21.80 -14.06
C ALA A 620 -34.97 20.26 -14.12
N LEU A 621 -34.04 19.59 -13.43
CA LEU A 621 -34.05 18.13 -13.32
C LEU A 621 -35.20 17.64 -12.43
N ALA A 622 -35.45 18.28 -11.29
CA ALA A 622 -36.56 17.93 -10.40
C ALA A 622 -37.92 18.04 -11.12
N ARG A 623 -38.16 19.14 -11.84
CA ARG A 623 -39.35 19.31 -12.68
C ARG A 623 -39.48 18.21 -13.73
N ALA A 624 -38.39 17.92 -14.44
CA ALA A 624 -38.38 16.88 -15.46
C ALA A 624 -38.57 15.46 -14.90
N LEU A 625 -38.21 15.21 -13.64
CA LEU A 625 -38.51 13.96 -12.93
C LEU A 625 -39.97 13.89 -12.51
N HIS A 626 -40.56 15.02 -12.09
CA HIS A 626 -41.97 15.13 -11.70
C HIS A 626 -42.93 14.96 -12.88
N ASP A 627 -42.53 15.41 -14.08
CA ASP A 627 -43.32 15.30 -15.31
C ASP A 627 -43.43 13.84 -15.85
N GLN A 628 -42.67 12.91 -15.29
CA GLN A 628 -42.69 11.49 -15.66
C GLN A 628 -43.76 10.71 -14.89
N PRO A 629 -44.24 9.57 -15.41
CA PRO A 629 -45.16 8.71 -14.67
C PRO A 629 -44.56 8.31 -13.31
N PRO A 630 -45.36 8.28 -12.24
CA PRO A 630 -44.85 8.06 -10.89
C PRO A 630 -44.17 6.69 -10.79
N ALA A 631 -42.86 6.71 -10.60
CA ALA A 631 -42.04 5.55 -10.32
C ALA A 631 -41.22 5.80 -9.04
N ILE A 632 -41.00 4.76 -8.25
CA ILE A 632 -40.28 4.90 -6.97
C ILE A 632 -38.83 5.35 -7.21
N GLU A 633 -38.21 4.88 -8.28
CA GLU A 633 -36.84 5.24 -8.68
C GLU A 633 -36.71 6.73 -8.98
N LEU A 634 -37.74 7.34 -9.57
CA LEU A 634 -37.77 8.77 -9.88
C LEU A 634 -37.92 9.62 -8.62
N ARG A 635 -38.76 9.20 -7.67
CA ARG A 635 -38.90 9.86 -6.36
C ARG A 635 -37.62 9.75 -5.54
N LEU A 636 -36.95 8.59 -5.57
CA LEU A 636 -35.64 8.41 -4.93
C LEU A 636 -34.55 9.26 -5.61
N ALA A 637 -34.60 9.40 -6.94
CA ALA A 637 -33.70 10.29 -7.67
C ALA A 637 -33.91 11.77 -7.28
N GLU A 638 -35.16 12.20 -7.12
CA GLU A 638 -35.49 13.55 -6.65
C GLU A 638 -34.96 13.80 -5.22
N ALA A 639 -35.18 12.87 -4.30
CA ALA A 639 -34.62 12.96 -2.94
C ALA A 639 -33.08 12.97 -2.94
N ALA A 640 -32.44 12.13 -3.77
CA ALA A 640 -30.99 12.11 -3.92
C ALA A 640 -30.44 13.42 -4.51
N LEU A 641 -31.18 14.05 -5.43
CA LEU A 641 -30.83 15.35 -6.02
C LEU A 641 -30.85 16.48 -4.96
N LEU A 642 -31.88 16.51 -4.12
CA LEU A 642 -31.98 17.45 -2.99
C LEU A 642 -30.86 17.22 -1.97
N GLN A 643 -30.56 15.96 -1.64
CA GLN A 643 -29.47 15.62 -0.72
C GLN A 643 -28.11 16.06 -1.25
N LEU A 644 -27.88 15.86 -2.56
CA LEU A 644 -26.64 16.20 -3.21
C LEU A 644 -26.43 17.73 -3.28
N THR A 645 -27.47 18.49 -3.63
CA THR A 645 -27.41 19.97 -3.62
C THR A 645 -27.21 20.53 -2.21
N HIS A 646 -27.87 19.95 -1.20
CA HIS A 646 -27.63 20.30 0.19
C HIS A 646 -26.19 20.01 0.62
N SER A 647 -25.64 18.84 0.26
CA SER A 647 -24.26 18.46 0.59
C SER A 647 -23.25 19.42 -0.05
N TRP A 648 -23.51 19.88 -1.29
CA TRP A 648 -22.71 20.91 -1.95
C TRP A 648 -22.75 22.25 -1.21
N ARG A 649 -23.95 22.74 -0.84
CA ARG A 649 -24.10 23.98 -0.07
C ARG A 649 -23.40 23.91 1.28
N GLN A 650 -23.54 22.79 1.99
CA GLN A 650 -22.86 22.57 3.27
C GLN A 650 -21.34 22.64 3.12
N TRP A 651 -20.80 22.02 2.06
CA TRP A 651 -19.37 22.08 1.77
C TRP A 651 -18.92 23.52 1.46
N CYS A 652 -19.69 24.26 0.65
CA CYS A 652 -19.41 25.66 0.35
C CYS A 652 -19.49 26.58 1.59
N ALA A 653 -20.43 26.33 2.50
CA ALA A 653 -20.60 27.10 3.74
C ALA A 653 -19.42 26.92 4.69
N ARG A 654 -18.88 25.69 4.83
CA ARG A 654 -17.70 25.43 5.65
C ARG A 654 -16.43 26.08 5.12
N GLN A 655 -16.35 26.33 3.81
CA GLN A 655 -15.27 27.10 3.19
C GLN A 655 -15.40 28.62 3.43
N GLY A 656 -16.59 29.09 3.79
CA GLY A 656 -16.90 30.51 4.08
C GLY A 656 -16.55 30.96 5.49
N GLU A 657 -16.32 30.02 6.43
CA GLU A 657 -15.66 30.36 7.69
C GLU A 657 -14.20 30.73 7.42
N PRO A 658 -13.63 31.77 8.07
CA PRO A 658 -12.34 32.36 7.71
C PRO A 658 -11.17 31.44 8.08
N HIS A 659 -11.04 30.31 7.38
CA HIS A 659 -10.03 29.29 7.56
C HIS A 659 -9.24 29.10 6.26
N GLY A 660 -8.66 30.21 5.80
CA GLY A 660 -7.43 30.27 5.04
C GLY A 660 -7.46 29.62 3.65
N VAL A 661 -7.89 30.41 2.65
CA VAL A 661 -7.26 30.35 1.33
C VAL A 661 -5.82 30.85 1.51
N ALA A 662 -4.86 29.93 1.66
CA ALA A 662 -3.43 30.26 1.71
C ALA A 662 -2.61 29.18 1.05
#